data_AF-A0A2K5VE94-F1
#
_entry.id   AF-A0A2K5VE94-F1
#
_cell.length_a   1.000
_cell.length_b   1.000
_cell.length_c   1.000
_cell.angle_alpha   90.00
_cell.angle_beta   90.00
_cell.angle_gamma   90.00
#
_symmetry.space_group_name_H-M   'P 1'
#
loop_
_entity.id
_entity.type
_entity.pdbx_description
1 polymer ?
#
loop_
_entity_poly.entity_id
_entity_poly.type
_entity_poly.pdbx_seq_one_letter_code
_entity_poly.pdbx_strand_id
1 'polypeptide(L)'
;MGVRHPLCSRRLLAVCALVSLATAALLGHILLHDFLLVPRELSGSSSVLEETRPARQQGASRPGPQNAQAHPGCPRAVPTQCDVPPNSRFDCAPDKAITQEQCEARGCCYIPAKQELRRAQMGQPWCFFPPSYPSYKLENLSASEMGYTATLTRTTPTFFPKDILTLRLDVMMETENRLHFTIKDPANKRYEVPLETPHVPSRALSPLYTVEFSEEPFGVIVRRQLDGRVLLNTTVAPLFFADQFLQLSTSLPSQYITGLAEHLSPLMLSTSWTRITLWNRDLAPTPGANLYGSHPFYLALEDGGSAHGVFLLNSNAMDVVLQPSPALSWRSTGGILDVYIFLGPEPKSVVRQYLDVVGYPFMPPYWGLGFHLCRWGYSSTAITRQVVENMTRAHFPLDVQWNDLDYMDSRRDFTFNKDGFRDFPAMVQELHQGGRRYVMIVDPAISSSGPAGSYRPYDEGLRRAVFITNETGQPLIGKVWPGSTAFPDFTNPAALAWWEDMVAEFHDQVPFDGMWIDMNEPSNFIRGSEDGCPHNELEEPPYVPGVVGGTLQAATICASSHQFLSTHYNLHNLYGLTEAIASYRALVKARGTRPFVISRSTFAGHGRYAGHWTGDVWSSWEQLAASVPEILQFNLLGVPLVGADVCGFLGNTSEELCVRWTQLGAFYPFMRNHNGLLNLPQEPYSFSEPAQQAMRKALTLRYALLPHLYTLFHQAHVAGETVARPLFLDSRPAWPTW
;
A
#
# COMPACT_ATOMS: atom_id res chain seq x y z
N MET A 1 28.81 -23.70 66.96
CA MET A 1 29.17 -24.98 66.32
C MET A 1 29.05 -24.81 64.83
N GLY A 2 30.14 -25.00 64.09
CA GLY A 2 30.18 -24.81 62.64
C GLY A 2 29.86 -26.09 61.88
N VAL A 3 29.45 -25.94 60.62
CA VAL A 3 29.58 -26.97 59.58
C VAL A 3 30.05 -26.30 58.29
N ARG A 4 31.16 -26.82 57.75
CA ARG A 4 31.81 -26.45 56.49
C ARG A 4 31.09 -27.13 55.32
N HIS A 5 30.93 -26.44 54.18
CA HIS A 5 30.65 -27.06 52.88
C HIS A 5 31.88 -26.99 51.96
N PRO A 6 32.13 -28.01 51.11
CA PRO A 6 33.41 -28.20 50.43
C PRO A 6 33.54 -27.43 49.11
N LEU A 7 34.75 -26.95 48.86
CA LEU A 7 35.20 -26.15 47.70
C LEU A 7 35.40 -26.94 46.39
N CYS A 8 34.77 -28.12 46.20
CA CYS A 8 35.10 -29.02 45.08
C CYS A 8 34.11 -29.04 43.89
N SER A 9 33.03 -28.24 43.91
CA SER A 9 31.99 -28.31 42.86
C SER A 9 32.20 -27.33 41.68
N ARG A 10 32.88 -26.19 41.88
CA ARG A 10 33.03 -25.17 40.82
C ARG A 10 34.03 -25.51 39.71
N ARG A 11 35.05 -26.35 40.00
CA ARG A 11 36.06 -26.74 38.98
C ARG A 11 35.54 -27.79 38.00
N LEU A 12 34.67 -28.72 38.43
CA LEU A 12 34.07 -29.71 37.53
C LEU A 12 33.07 -29.08 36.54
N LEU A 13 32.26 -28.12 36.98
CA LEU A 13 31.31 -27.42 36.11
C LEU A 13 32.01 -26.59 35.01
N ALA A 14 33.14 -25.96 35.32
CA ALA A 14 33.93 -25.21 34.34
C ALA A 14 34.58 -26.15 33.29
N VAL A 15 35.06 -27.32 33.71
CA VAL A 15 35.66 -28.31 32.79
C VAL A 15 34.59 -28.93 31.88
N CYS A 16 33.39 -29.24 32.40
CA CYS A 16 32.29 -29.74 31.56
C CYS A 16 31.79 -28.71 30.54
N ALA A 17 31.77 -27.41 30.89
CA ALA A 17 31.40 -26.34 29.95
C ALA A 17 32.45 -26.15 28.84
N LEU A 18 33.75 -26.22 29.17
CA LEU A 18 34.84 -26.13 28.21
C LEU A 18 34.88 -27.33 27.25
N VAL A 19 34.63 -28.55 27.75
CA VAL A 19 34.56 -29.75 26.91
C VAL A 19 33.34 -29.70 25.98
N SER A 20 32.20 -29.17 26.44
CA SER A 20 30.98 -29.05 25.62
C SER A 20 31.10 -27.98 24.52
N LEU A 21 31.82 -26.88 24.79
CA LEU A 21 32.10 -25.86 23.78
C LEU A 21 33.13 -26.34 22.76
N ALA A 22 34.13 -27.12 23.18
CA ALA A 22 35.12 -27.70 22.28
C ALA A 22 34.50 -28.77 21.36
N THR A 23 33.57 -29.60 21.85
CA THR A 23 32.85 -30.59 21.03
C THR A 23 31.87 -29.93 20.05
N ALA A 24 31.19 -28.86 20.45
CA ALA A 24 30.31 -28.09 19.55
C ALA A 24 31.11 -27.40 18.42
N ALA A 25 32.29 -26.85 18.72
CA ALA A 25 33.17 -26.26 17.72
C ALA A 25 33.75 -27.33 16.75
N LEU A 26 34.11 -28.51 17.25
CA LEU A 26 34.61 -29.61 16.42
C LEU A 26 33.52 -30.19 15.51
N LEU A 27 32.28 -30.34 16.02
CA LEU A 27 31.12 -30.79 15.24
C LEU A 27 30.71 -29.75 14.19
N GLY A 28 30.77 -28.46 14.51
CA GLY A 28 30.55 -27.37 13.54
C GLY A 28 31.59 -27.38 12.42
N HIS A 29 32.86 -27.66 12.73
CA HIS A 29 33.92 -27.72 11.73
C HIS A 29 33.84 -28.94 10.82
N ILE A 30 33.35 -30.08 11.32
CA ILE A 30 33.11 -31.31 10.53
C ILE A 30 31.87 -31.15 9.64
N LEU A 31 30.81 -30.49 10.12
CA LEU A 31 29.58 -30.28 9.33
C LEU A 31 29.73 -29.20 8.24
N LEU A 32 30.68 -28.29 8.35
CA LEU A 32 30.98 -27.27 7.33
C LEU A 32 31.89 -27.77 6.19
N HIS A 33 32.47 -28.98 6.30
CA HIS A 33 33.42 -29.50 5.30
C HIS A 33 32.85 -30.55 4.32
N ASP A 34 31.59 -31.00 4.48
CA ASP A 34 31.01 -32.09 3.69
C ASP A 34 29.84 -31.71 2.75
N PHE A 35 29.69 -30.42 2.39
CA PHE A 35 28.76 -30.01 1.32
C PHE A 35 29.43 -29.14 0.25
N LEU A 36 30.39 -29.72 -0.45
CA LEU A 36 30.78 -29.32 -1.81
C LEU A 36 30.79 -30.56 -2.70
N LEU A 37 29.60 -31.02 -3.09
CA LEU A 37 29.42 -31.98 -4.18
C LEU A 37 28.37 -31.45 -5.14
N VAL A 38 28.86 -30.88 -6.23
CA VAL A 38 28.12 -30.55 -7.46
C VAL A 38 27.84 -31.86 -8.20
N PRO A 39 26.58 -32.20 -8.53
CA PRO A 39 26.32 -33.25 -9.51
C PRO A 39 26.13 -32.62 -10.89
N ARG A 40 26.97 -33.05 -11.85
CA ARG A 40 26.76 -32.84 -13.28
C ARG A 40 26.18 -34.13 -13.89
N GLU A 41 25.10 -33.93 -14.64
CA GLU A 41 24.62 -34.69 -15.81
C GLU A 41 23.83 -36.01 -15.65
N LEU A 42 22.60 -35.97 -16.19
CA LEU A 42 21.97 -37.04 -16.97
C LEU A 42 21.03 -36.38 -18.00
N SER A 43 21.57 -36.06 -19.18
CA SER A 43 20.79 -35.76 -20.39
C SER A 43 21.11 -36.83 -21.42
N GLY A 44 20.11 -37.68 -21.72
CA GLY A 44 20.17 -38.60 -22.85
C GLY A 44 19.93 -37.83 -24.14
N SER A 45 20.87 -37.96 -25.07
CA SER A 45 20.78 -37.50 -26.45
C SER A 45 20.33 -38.63 -27.37
N SER A 46 19.58 -38.27 -28.42
CA SER A 46 19.51 -39.03 -29.67
C SER A 46 20.21 -38.21 -30.77
N SER A 47 21.34 -38.76 -31.22
CA SER A 47 22.12 -38.61 -32.47
C SER A 47 21.54 -37.74 -33.61
N VAL A 48 22.34 -37.02 -34.42
CA VAL A 48 23.23 -37.57 -35.50
C VAL A 48 24.15 -36.46 -36.08
N LEU A 49 25.46 -36.78 -36.18
CA LEU A 49 26.54 -36.49 -37.19
C LEU A 49 26.64 -35.10 -37.89
N GLU A 50 27.80 -34.53 -38.29
CA GLU A 50 29.18 -34.99 -38.50
C GLU A 50 30.17 -33.78 -38.61
N GLU A 51 31.43 -34.05 -38.26
CA GLU A 51 32.74 -33.41 -38.52
C GLU A 51 32.88 -32.41 -39.70
N THR A 52 33.67 -31.33 -39.65
CA THR A 52 35.16 -31.32 -39.66
C THR A 52 35.69 -29.86 -39.54
N ARG A 53 36.85 -29.65 -38.91
CA ARG A 53 37.64 -28.38 -38.92
C ARG A 53 38.58 -28.35 -40.14
N PRO A 54 39.04 -27.18 -40.62
CA PRO A 54 40.40 -26.69 -40.27
C PRO A 54 40.50 -25.14 -40.15
N ALA A 55 41.26 -24.57 -39.20
CA ALA A 55 42.70 -24.25 -39.20
C ALA A 55 43.12 -22.97 -39.97
N ARG A 56 43.59 -22.00 -39.17
CA ARG A 56 44.63 -20.96 -39.34
C ARG A 56 45.17 -20.54 -40.74
N GLN A 57 45.26 -19.20 -40.84
CA GLN A 57 46.43 -18.35 -41.15
C GLN A 57 46.59 -17.70 -42.54
N GLN A 58 46.74 -16.38 -42.44
CA GLN A 58 47.65 -15.46 -43.16
C GLN A 58 47.35 -15.07 -44.61
N GLY A 59 47.16 -13.76 -44.80
CA GLY A 59 47.26 -13.05 -46.07
C GLY A 59 47.56 -11.57 -45.81
N ALA A 60 48.71 -11.12 -46.29
CA ALA A 60 49.35 -9.84 -46.00
C ALA A 60 48.81 -8.68 -46.84
N SER A 61 48.92 -7.45 -46.33
CA SER A 61 48.80 -6.21 -47.12
C SER A 61 49.91 -5.23 -46.76
N ARG A 62 50.53 -4.66 -47.81
CA ARG A 62 51.68 -3.73 -47.80
C ARG A 62 51.22 -2.25 -47.78
N PRO A 63 52.13 -1.29 -47.51
CA PRO A 63 51.85 -0.06 -46.75
C PRO A 63 51.82 1.25 -47.58
N GLY A 64 51.31 2.33 -46.96
CA GLY A 64 51.42 3.73 -47.38
C GLY A 64 51.18 4.69 -46.19
N PRO A 65 51.69 5.94 -46.23
CA PRO A 65 52.48 6.49 -45.11
C PRO A 65 51.74 7.35 -44.08
N GLN A 66 52.42 7.49 -42.95
CA GLN A 66 52.09 8.23 -41.73
C GLN A 66 51.86 9.73 -41.96
N ASN A 67 50.92 10.30 -41.18
CA ASN A 67 51.11 11.64 -40.61
C ASN A 67 50.36 11.79 -39.26
N ALA A 68 51.12 12.30 -38.30
CA ALA A 68 50.74 13.06 -37.10
C ALA A 68 49.92 12.40 -35.97
N GLN A 69 50.59 12.37 -34.81
CA GLN A 69 50.14 12.09 -33.45
C GLN A 69 48.84 12.78 -33.03
N ALA A 70 48.01 12.06 -32.26
CA ALA A 70 47.24 12.63 -31.16
C ALA A 70 47.37 11.70 -29.95
N HIS A 71 47.91 12.23 -28.85
CA HIS A 71 48.00 11.57 -27.55
C HIS A 71 46.60 11.18 -27.03
N PRO A 72 46.48 10.12 -26.18
CA PRO A 72 45.25 9.88 -25.45
C PRO A 72 45.04 11.05 -24.49
N GLY A 73 44.02 11.86 -24.75
CA GLY A 73 43.65 12.97 -23.90
C GLY A 73 43.44 12.52 -22.46
N CYS A 74 43.89 13.36 -21.52
CA CYS A 74 43.48 13.32 -20.13
C CYS A 74 41.97 13.07 -20.02
N PRO A 75 41.49 12.32 -19.01
CA PRO A 75 40.08 12.34 -18.69
C PRO A 75 39.69 13.81 -18.47
N ARG A 76 38.72 14.31 -19.24
CA ARG A 76 38.13 15.64 -19.02
C ARG A 76 37.84 15.74 -17.52
N ALA A 77 38.43 16.73 -16.86
CA ALA A 77 38.14 16.98 -15.46
C ALA A 77 36.63 17.12 -15.29
N VAL A 78 36.03 16.31 -14.42
CA VAL A 78 34.61 16.41 -14.09
C VAL A 78 34.38 17.84 -13.60
N PRO A 79 33.41 18.60 -14.16
CA PRO A 79 33.10 19.94 -13.67
C PRO A 79 32.87 19.88 -12.15
N THR A 80 33.37 20.85 -11.39
CA THR A 80 33.29 20.84 -9.92
C THR A 80 31.84 20.71 -9.42
N GLN A 81 30.86 21.23 -10.17
CA GLN A 81 29.43 21.09 -9.86
C GLN A 81 28.86 19.67 -10.02
N CYS A 82 29.57 18.77 -10.70
CA CYS A 82 29.15 17.38 -10.94
C CYS A 82 29.82 16.37 -10.01
N ASP A 83 30.66 16.82 -9.09
CA ASP A 83 31.26 15.97 -8.04
C ASP A 83 30.25 15.71 -6.89
N VAL A 84 29.14 15.06 -7.25
CA VAL A 84 28.09 14.67 -6.30
C VAL A 84 28.28 13.21 -5.90
N PRO A 85 28.31 12.90 -4.59
CA PRO A 85 28.43 11.53 -4.09
C PRO A 85 27.38 10.61 -4.73
N PRO A 86 27.73 9.38 -5.15
CA PRO A 86 26.83 8.45 -5.82
C PRO A 86 25.43 8.32 -5.23
N ASN A 87 25.35 8.18 -3.92
CA ASN A 87 24.10 7.95 -3.18
C ASN A 87 23.25 9.22 -3.02
N SER A 88 23.83 10.40 -3.26
CA SER A 88 23.19 11.71 -3.14
C SER A 88 22.81 12.30 -4.50
N ARG A 89 22.89 11.51 -5.57
CA ARG A 89 22.48 11.93 -6.91
C ARG A 89 20.97 11.79 -7.05
N PHE A 90 20.28 12.91 -7.28
CA PHE A 90 18.85 12.93 -7.58
C PHE A 90 18.64 12.95 -9.09
N ASP A 91 17.80 12.05 -9.57
CA ASP A 91 17.60 11.76 -10.99
C ASP A 91 16.97 12.94 -11.77
N CYS A 92 17.64 13.35 -12.85
CA CYS A 92 17.24 14.42 -13.76
C CYS A 92 16.60 13.91 -15.07
N ALA A 93 16.43 12.59 -15.21
CA ALA A 93 15.68 11.99 -16.31
C ALA A 93 14.64 10.96 -15.84
N PRO A 94 13.75 11.34 -14.90
CA PRO A 94 12.74 10.43 -14.41
C PRO A 94 11.64 10.13 -15.45
N ASP A 95 11.51 10.99 -16.47
CA ASP A 95 10.50 10.91 -17.52
C ASP A 95 10.83 9.92 -18.64
N LYS A 96 12.13 9.67 -18.90
CA LYS A 96 12.56 8.85 -20.06
C LYS A 96 14.02 8.44 -19.98
N ALA A 97 14.38 7.44 -20.78
CA ALA A 97 15.78 7.19 -21.10
C ALA A 97 16.40 8.43 -21.79
N ILE A 98 17.59 8.83 -21.33
CA ILE A 98 18.26 10.06 -21.77
C ILE A 98 19.69 9.78 -22.24
N THR A 99 20.14 10.49 -23.27
CA THR A 99 21.56 10.48 -23.69
C THR A 99 22.38 11.47 -22.87
N GLN A 100 23.72 11.36 -22.93
CA GLN A 100 24.61 12.33 -22.30
C GLN A 100 24.35 13.76 -22.78
N GLU A 101 24.25 13.97 -24.09
CA GLU A 101 24.02 15.29 -24.69
C GLU A 101 22.67 15.89 -24.23
N GLN A 102 21.62 15.08 -24.20
CA GLN A 102 20.30 15.52 -23.71
C GLN A 102 20.32 15.85 -22.22
N CYS A 103 21.05 15.08 -21.41
CA CYS A 103 21.22 15.34 -19.98
C CYS A 103 21.95 16.66 -19.74
N GLU A 104 23.07 16.88 -20.43
CA GLU A 104 23.86 18.11 -20.35
C GLU A 104 23.05 19.31 -20.88
N ALA A 105 22.23 19.13 -21.92
CA ALA A 105 21.33 20.15 -22.45
C ALA A 105 20.20 20.54 -21.45
N ARG A 106 19.81 19.65 -20.53
CA ARG A 106 18.94 19.99 -19.40
C ARG A 106 19.66 20.81 -18.33
N GLY A 107 20.97 21.04 -18.45
CA GLY A 107 21.80 21.63 -17.40
C GLY A 107 22.14 20.63 -16.28
N CYS A 108 22.05 19.33 -16.56
CA CYS A 108 22.32 18.26 -15.60
C CYS A 108 23.70 17.63 -15.79
N CYS A 109 24.12 16.85 -14.79
CA CYS A 109 25.40 16.15 -14.78
C CYS A 109 25.21 14.71 -15.24
N TYR A 110 26.12 14.23 -16.10
CA TYR A 110 26.09 12.86 -16.62
C TYR A 110 27.33 12.07 -16.18
N ILE A 111 27.16 11.10 -15.29
CA ILE A 111 28.21 10.18 -14.85
C ILE A 111 27.62 8.77 -14.75
N PRO A 112 27.94 7.86 -15.69
CA PRO A 112 27.46 6.47 -15.66
C PRO A 112 27.81 5.75 -14.36
N ALA A 113 26.92 4.88 -13.90
CA ALA A 113 27.18 4.02 -12.74
C ALA A 113 28.27 2.98 -13.07
N LYS A 114 29.09 2.59 -12.06
CA LYS A 114 30.20 1.64 -12.25
C LYS A 114 29.75 0.19 -12.45
N GLN A 115 28.50 -0.13 -12.15
CA GLN A 115 27.90 -1.45 -12.35
C GLN A 115 26.58 -1.29 -13.10
N GLU A 116 26.42 -2.01 -14.22
CA GLU A 116 25.12 -2.17 -14.87
C GLU A 116 24.29 -3.15 -14.05
N LEU A 117 23.18 -2.68 -13.47
CA LEU A 117 22.17 -3.57 -12.89
C LEU A 117 21.49 -4.35 -14.03
N ARG A 118 21.28 -5.66 -13.82
CA ARG A 118 20.47 -6.47 -14.75
C ARG A 118 19.04 -5.91 -14.77
N ARG A 119 18.42 -5.90 -15.96
CA ARG A 119 17.15 -5.23 -16.30
C ARG A 119 16.03 -5.38 -15.25
N ALA A 120 15.22 -4.31 -15.14
CA ALA A 120 13.94 -4.12 -14.43
C ALA A 120 13.94 -3.36 -13.09
N GLN A 121 15.10 -3.04 -12.50
CA GLN A 121 15.19 -2.24 -11.27
C GLN A 121 15.73 -0.83 -11.55
N MET A 122 15.11 0.20 -10.96
CA MET A 122 15.74 1.52 -10.94
C MET A 122 17.08 1.41 -10.22
N GLY A 123 18.09 2.12 -10.73
CA GLY A 123 19.42 2.14 -10.17
C GLY A 123 19.89 3.56 -9.90
N GLN A 124 21.15 3.68 -9.52
CA GLN A 124 21.80 4.98 -9.39
C GLN A 124 21.65 5.78 -10.71
N PRO A 125 21.16 7.02 -10.68
CA PRO A 125 20.93 7.80 -11.88
C PRO A 125 22.25 8.21 -12.54
N TRP A 126 22.32 8.00 -13.85
CA TRP A 126 23.45 8.44 -14.66
C TRP A 126 23.36 9.93 -14.95
N CYS A 127 22.14 10.43 -15.18
CA CYS A 127 21.83 11.85 -15.32
C CYS A 127 21.22 12.40 -14.03
N PHE A 128 21.87 13.37 -13.39
CA PHE A 128 21.44 13.89 -12.09
C PHE A 128 21.59 15.40 -11.97
N PHE A 129 20.86 16.00 -11.04
CA PHE A 129 20.92 17.45 -10.80
C PHE A 129 22.25 17.87 -10.15
N PRO A 130 22.98 18.87 -10.70
CA PRO A 130 24.02 19.56 -9.94
C PRO A 130 23.39 20.38 -8.78
N PRO A 131 24.16 20.73 -7.74
CA PRO A 131 23.68 21.59 -6.66
C PRO A 131 23.18 22.97 -7.13
N SER A 132 23.68 23.44 -8.27
CA SER A 132 23.29 24.71 -8.90
C SER A 132 22.10 24.61 -9.85
N TYR A 133 21.44 23.45 -9.95
CA TYR A 133 20.30 23.30 -10.86
C TYR A 133 19.16 24.26 -10.47
N PRO A 134 18.50 24.93 -11.42
CA PRO A 134 17.45 25.90 -11.11
C PRO A 134 16.31 25.28 -10.29
N SER A 135 16.08 25.81 -9.10
CA SER A 135 14.93 25.53 -8.24
C SER A 135 14.04 26.76 -8.15
N TYR A 136 13.08 26.75 -7.23
CA TYR A 136 12.38 27.95 -6.81
C TYR A 136 13.25 28.78 -5.85
N LYS A 137 13.02 30.09 -5.81
CA LYS A 137 13.59 31.03 -4.85
C LYS A 137 12.52 31.47 -3.86
N LEU A 138 12.87 31.52 -2.57
CA LEU A 138 12.03 32.08 -1.52
C LEU A 138 12.04 33.60 -1.56
N GLU A 139 10.88 34.23 -1.59
CA GLU A 139 10.71 35.68 -1.61
C GLU A 139 9.61 36.11 -0.62
N ASN A 140 9.76 37.29 -0.03
CA ASN A 140 8.74 37.90 0.84
C ASN A 140 8.29 37.02 2.01
N LEU A 141 9.21 36.30 2.66
CA LEU A 141 8.90 35.52 3.86
C LEU A 141 8.35 36.44 4.95
N SER A 142 7.14 36.13 5.43
CA SER A 142 6.47 36.88 6.49
C SER A 142 5.87 35.94 7.52
N ALA A 143 5.85 36.39 8.77
CA ALA A 143 5.18 35.65 9.84
C ALA A 143 3.66 35.87 9.73
N SER A 144 2.88 34.80 9.90
CA SER A 144 1.43 34.84 10.05
C SER A 144 1.04 34.49 11.49
N GLU A 145 -0.24 34.63 11.85
CA GLU A 145 -0.72 34.19 13.16
C GLU A 145 -0.50 32.68 13.41
N MET A 146 -0.54 31.88 12.35
CA MET A 146 -0.38 30.41 12.41
C MET A 146 1.06 29.92 12.20
N GLY A 147 1.94 30.73 11.60
CA GLY A 147 3.31 30.35 11.29
C GLY A 147 3.95 31.30 10.30
N TYR A 148 4.12 30.88 9.05
CA TYR A 148 4.81 31.66 8.01
C TYR A 148 4.07 31.61 6.68
N THR A 149 4.26 32.62 5.84
CA THR A 149 3.83 32.62 4.44
C THR A 149 4.91 33.27 3.57
N ALA A 150 5.07 32.77 2.35
CA ALA A 150 6.06 33.29 1.41
C ALA A 150 5.65 33.06 -0.05
N THR A 151 6.26 33.82 -0.96
CA THR A 151 6.18 33.58 -2.40
C THR A 151 7.37 32.72 -2.82
N LEU A 152 7.14 31.76 -3.70
CA LEU A 152 8.22 30.99 -4.34
C LEU A 152 8.23 31.30 -5.83
N THR A 153 9.37 31.70 -6.37
CA THR A 153 9.49 32.09 -7.78
C THR A 153 10.52 31.22 -8.50
N ARG A 154 10.14 30.63 -9.63
CA ARG A 154 11.05 29.93 -10.57
C ARG A 154 11.26 30.79 -11.80
N THR A 155 12.53 31.02 -12.15
CA THR A 155 12.92 31.84 -13.31
C THR A 155 13.21 31.01 -14.56
N THR A 156 13.79 29.82 -14.38
CA THR A 156 14.12 28.89 -15.47
C THR A 156 13.12 27.72 -15.48
N PRO A 157 12.37 27.51 -16.58
CA PRO A 157 11.50 26.35 -16.73
C PRO A 157 12.25 25.03 -16.61
N THR A 158 11.55 24.01 -16.17
CA THR A 158 12.00 22.63 -16.14
C THR A 158 11.79 21.97 -17.51
N PHE A 159 12.13 20.68 -17.61
CA PHE A 159 11.86 19.88 -18.79
C PHE A 159 10.44 19.31 -18.85
N PHE A 160 9.61 19.53 -17.81
CA PHE A 160 8.19 19.20 -17.83
C PHE A 160 7.38 20.38 -18.39
N PRO A 161 6.25 20.12 -19.09
CA PRO A 161 5.39 21.19 -19.57
C PRO A 161 4.63 21.85 -18.40
N LYS A 162 4.20 23.10 -18.60
CA LYS A 162 3.30 23.84 -17.69
C LYS A 162 3.82 23.98 -16.26
N ASP A 163 5.08 24.40 -16.09
CA ASP A 163 5.57 24.88 -14.80
C ASP A 163 4.71 26.03 -14.27
N ILE A 164 4.40 26.00 -12.97
CA ILE A 164 3.72 27.09 -12.28
C ILE A 164 4.79 27.95 -11.60
N LEU A 165 5.25 28.97 -12.32
CA LEU A 165 6.46 29.73 -11.97
C LEU A 165 6.35 30.56 -10.68
N THR A 166 5.14 30.82 -10.20
CA THR A 166 4.90 31.54 -8.95
C THR A 166 3.99 30.70 -8.06
N LEU A 167 4.50 30.33 -6.88
CA LEU A 167 3.78 29.55 -5.89
C LEU A 167 3.67 30.34 -4.59
N ARG A 168 2.76 29.87 -3.74
CA ARG A 168 2.61 30.32 -2.37
C ARG A 168 2.97 29.19 -1.42
N LEU A 169 3.85 29.48 -0.48
CA LEU A 169 4.15 28.64 0.68
C LEU A 169 3.33 29.15 1.86
N ASP A 170 2.59 28.27 2.52
CA ASP A 170 1.99 28.55 3.83
C ASP A 170 2.46 27.48 4.81
N VAL A 171 2.96 27.89 5.97
CA VAL A 171 3.46 27.03 7.04
C VAL A 171 2.62 27.28 8.29
N MET A 172 1.99 26.23 8.79
CA MET A 172 1.11 26.24 9.95
C MET A 172 1.77 25.40 11.06
N MET A 173 2.09 26.06 12.15
CA MET A 173 2.64 25.43 13.35
C MET A 173 1.48 24.97 14.23
N GLU A 174 0.82 23.90 13.79
CA GLU A 174 -0.51 23.50 14.25
C GLU A 174 -0.56 23.07 15.72
N THR A 175 0.30 22.14 16.12
CA THR A 175 0.42 21.71 17.51
C THR A 175 1.88 21.62 17.90
N GLU A 176 2.16 21.33 19.17
CA GLU A 176 3.53 21.05 19.60
C GLU A 176 4.17 19.87 18.85
N ASN A 177 3.35 18.94 18.35
CA ASN A 177 3.77 17.68 17.76
C ASN A 177 3.49 17.60 16.25
N ARG A 178 2.81 18.60 15.68
CA ARG A 178 2.39 18.60 14.28
C ARG A 178 2.73 19.92 13.61
N LEU A 179 3.58 19.83 12.60
CA LEU A 179 3.86 20.89 11.64
C LEU A 179 3.12 20.56 10.34
N HIS A 180 2.56 21.57 9.70
CA HIS A 180 1.89 21.44 8.42
C HIS A 180 2.39 22.55 7.49
N PHE A 181 2.71 22.23 6.25
CA PHE A 181 2.91 23.25 5.22
C PHE A 181 2.25 22.86 3.91
N THR A 182 1.87 23.88 3.14
CA THR A 182 1.35 23.71 1.78
C THR A 182 2.14 24.54 0.79
N ILE A 183 2.29 24.01 -0.43
CA ILE A 183 2.77 24.76 -1.59
C ILE A 183 1.65 24.72 -2.63
N LYS A 184 1.14 25.90 -3.00
CA LYS A 184 -0.04 26.03 -3.86
C LYS A 184 0.21 27.02 -5.00
N ASP A 185 -0.59 26.90 -6.05
CA ASP A 185 -0.75 27.96 -7.04
C ASP A 185 -1.65 29.06 -6.44
N PRO A 186 -1.15 30.29 -6.24
CA PRO A 186 -1.97 31.39 -5.70
C PRO A 186 -2.96 31.97 -6.73
N ALA A 187 -2.76 31.72 -8.02
CA ALA A 187 -3.60 32.25 -9.10
C ALA A 187 -4.75 31.31 -9.45
N ASN A 188 -4.55 29.98 -9.35
CA ASN A 188 -5.55 28.99 -9.71
C ASN A 188 -5.81 27.99 -8.57
N LYS A 189 -7.08 27.74 -8.28
CA LYS A 189 -7.46 26.65 -7.37
C LYS A 189 -7.16 25.31 -8.05
N ARG A 190 -6.25 24.55 -7.46
CA ARG A 190 -5.91 23.19 -7.88
C ARG A 190 -6.75 22.17 -7.10
N TYR A 191 -6.73 20.92 -7.57
CA TYR A 191 -7.32 19.82 -6.83
C TYR A 191 -6.65 19.64 -5.47
N GLU A 192 -7.46 19.47 -4.43
CA GLU A 192 -7.05 19.15 -3.07
C GLU A 192 -7.91 17.98 -2.59
N VAL A 193 -7.31 17.04 -1.85
CA VAL A 193 -8.02 15.85 -1.36
C VAL A 193 -9.15 16.29 -0.41
N PRO A 194 -10.40 15.82 -0.60
CA PRO A 194 -11.55 16.21 0.24
C PRO A 194 -11.55 15.45 1.58
N LEU A 195 -10.48 15.60 2.36
CA LEU A 195 -10.36 15.02 3.70
C LEU A 195 -10.65 16.10 4.75
N GLU A 196 -11.53 15.77 5.70
CA GLU A 196 -11.74 16.62 6.88
C GLU A 196 -10.51 16.53 7.79
N THR A 197 -9.77 17.63 7.93
CA THR A 197 -8.59 17.72 8.80
C THR A 197 -8.89 18.53 10.07
N PRO A 198 -8.12 18.34 11.17
CA PRO A 198 -8.35 19.03 12.42
C PRO A 198 -8.29 20.55 12.29
N HIS A 199 -9.31 21.25 12.78
CA HIS A 199 -9.27 22.71 12.85
C HIS A 199 -8.36 23.17 13.98
N VAL A 200 -7.37 24.01 13.65
CA VAL A 200 -6.42 24.55 14.61
C VAL A 200 -6.60 26.07 14.70
N PRO A 201 -7.08 26.61 15.85
CA PRO A 201 -7.45 28.01 15.96
C PRO A 201 -6.26 28.95 16.23
N SER A 202 -5.13 28.41 16.71
CA SER A 202 -3.96 29.22 17.08
C SER A 202 -2.67 28.42 16.95
N ARG A 203 -1.56 29.12 16.68
CA ARG A 203 -0.20 28.57 16.64
C ARG A 203 0.23 27.92 17.97
N ALA A 204 1.02 26.86 17.87
CA ALA A 204 1.68 26.21 19.00
C ALA A 204 2.73 27.12 19.69
N LEU A 205 2.67 27.21 21.03
CA LEU A 205 3.55 28.08 21.84
C LEU A 205 4.97 27.54 22.01
N SER A 206 5.12 26.23 22.17
CA SER A 206 6.42 25.56 22.41
C SER A 206 6.49 24.23 21.68
N PRO A 207 6.77 24.23 20.36
CA PRO A 207 6.79 23.01 19.57
C PRO A 207 8.02 22.13 19.82
N LEU A 208 7.89 20.83 19.58
CA LEU A 208 9.02 19.88 19.56
C LEU A 208 9.93 20.05 18.34
N TYR A 209 9.54 20.93 17.41
CA TYR A 209 10.24 21.21 16.17
C TYR A 209 10.66 22.69 16.05
N THR A 210 11.74 22.93 15.32
CA THR A 210 11.98 24.22 14.66
C THR A 210 11.84 24.06 13.15
N VAL A 211 11.47 25.15 12.48
CA VAL A 211 11.41 25.24 11.02
C VAL A 211 12.31 26.37 10.54
N GLU A 212 13.17 26.06 9.59
CA GLU A 212 14.11 26.96 8.92
C GLU A 212 13.89 26.88 7.40
N PHE A 213 14.30 27.93 6.69
CA PHE A 213 14.14 28.00 5.23
C PHE A 213 15.47 28.33 4.55
N SER A 214 15.76 27.63 3.46
CA SER A 214 16.80 28.02 2.50
C SER A 214 16.17 28.94 1.44
N GLU A 215 16.90 29.98 1.05
CA GLU A 215 16.40 30.99 0.12
C GLU A 215 16.51 30.54 -1.35
N GLU A 216 17.72 30.17 -1.78
CA GLU A 216 18.00 29.80 -3.17
C GLU A 216 19.14 28.76 -3.25
N PRO A 217 18.86 27.49 -3.61
CA PRO A 217 17.52 26.94 -3.90
C PRO A 217 16.63 26.94 -2.65
N PHE A 218 15.32 27.14 -2.85
CA PHE A 218 14.31 27.03 -1.81
C PHE A 218 14.35 25.66 -1.15
N GLY A 219 14.20 25.61 0.18
CA GLY A 219 13.85 24.39 0.88
C GLY A 219 13.38 24.63 2.31
N VAL A 220 12.61 23.68 2.82
CA VAL A 220 12.14 23.63 4.21
C VAL A 220 13.04 22.69 5.00
N ILE A 221 13.49 23.14 6.16
CA ILE A 221 14.33 22.37 7.08
C ILE A 221 13.60 22.26 8.40
N VAL A 222 13.32 21.04 8.84
CA VAL A 222 12.65 20.74 10.12
C VAL A 222 13.64 20.02 11.02
N ARG A 223 13.83 20.55 12.23
CA ARG A 223 14.70 19.95 13.24
C ARG A 223 13.92 19.58 14.48
N ARG A 224 14.31 18.47 15.12
CA ARG A 224 13.88 18.15 16.48
C ARG A 224 14.58 19.10 17.44
N GLN A 225 13.83 19.83 18.27
CA GLN A 225 14.42 20.83 19.17
C GLN A 225 15.33 20.19 20.23
N LEU A 226 14.97 19.00 20.71
CA LEU A 226 15.63 18.35 21.84
C LEU A 226 17.12 18.02 21.57
N ASP A 227 17.43 17.54 20.37
CA ASP A 227 18.77 17.04 20.00
C ASP A 227 19.35 17.73 18.74
N GLY A 228 18.61 18.62 18.11
CA GLY A 228 19.02 19.36 16.91
C GLY A 228 19.03 18.53 15.62
N ARG A 229 18.55 17.28 15.65
CA ARG A 229 18.55 16.37 14.50
C ARG A 229 17.68 16.91 13.37
N VAL A 230 18.19 16.85 12.15
CA VAL A 230 17.44 17.20 10.93
C VAL A 230 16.51 16.04 10.59
N LEU A 231 15.20 16.30 10.58
CA LEU A 231 14.17 15.31 10.27
C LEU A 231 13.75 15.38 8.80
N LEU A 232 13.58 16.60 8.32
CA LEU A 232 13.22 16.92 6.95
C LEU A 232 14.15 18.03 6.47
N ASN A 233 14.73 17.85 5.29
CA ASN A 233 15.50 18.89 4.61
C ASN A 233 15.30 18.77 3.11
N THR A 234 14.51 19.69 2.56
CA THR A 234 14.14 19.65 1.15
C THR A 234 15.12 20.36 0.22
N THR A 235 16.21 20.94 0.74
CA THR A 235 17.23 21.60 -0.11
C THR A 235 18.08 20.61 -0.90
N VAL A 236 17.94 19.31 -0.63
CA VAL A 236 18.75 18.24 -1.21
C VAL A 236 18.52 18.04 -2.70
N ALA A 237 17.37 18.49 -3.23
CA ALA A 237 17.04 18.44 -4.65
C ALA A 237 16.13 19.62 -5.04
N PRO A 238 15.99 19.93 -6.34
CA PRO A 238 15.12 21.02 -6.79
C PRO A 238 13.64 20.71 -6.54
N LEU A 239 12.87 21.74 -6.18
CA LEU A 239 11.41 21.69 -6.19
C LEU A 239 10.91 21.73 -7.64
N PHE A 240 10.10 20.74 -8.03
CA PHE A 240 9.32 20.79 -9.27
C PHE A 240 7.85 21.00 -8.91
N PHE A 241 7.22 21.93 -9.62
CA PHE A 241 5.80 22.20 -9.48
C PHE A 241 5.26 22.61 -10.85
N ALA A 242 4.92 21.60 -11.64
CA ALA A 242 4.21 21.73 -12.89
C ALA A 242 2.79 21.19 -12.74
N ASP A 243 1.92 21.51 -13.70
CA ASP A 243 0.51 21.13 -13.66
C ASP A 243 0.28 19.63 -13.42
N GLN A 244 1.11 18.77 -14.03
CA GLN A 244 1.03 17.31 -13.89
C GLN A 244 2.35 16.66 -13.44
N PHE A 245 3.22 17.42 -12.76
CA PHE A 245 4.41 16.86 -12.13
C PHE A 245 4.84 17.71 -10.92
N LEU A 246 4.67 17.14 -9.72
CA LEU A 246 5.13 17.70 -8.46
C LEU A 246 6.27 16.84 -7.93
N GLN A 247 7.42 17.44 -7.63
CA GLN A 247 8.53 16.74 -6.97
C GLN A 247 9.01 17.49 -5.74
N LEU A 248 9.04 16.79 -4.61
CA LEU A 248 9.63 17.26 -3.36
C LEU A 248 10.50 16.15 -2.77
N SER A 249 11.79 16.44 -2.59
CA SER A 249 12.75 15.50 -1.99
C SER A 249 13.12 15.90 -0.58
N THR A 250 13.57 14.96 0.25
CA THR A 250 14.13 15.22 1.57
C THR A 250 15.23 14.22 1.93
N SER A 251 16.23 14.65 2.71
CA SER A 251 17.07 13.69 3.45
C SER A 251 16.24 12.93 4.49
N LEU A 252 16.60 11.68 4.77
CA LEU A 252 16.05 10.90 5.88
C LEU A 252 17.08 10.81 7.02
N PRO A 253 16.65 10.78 8.30
CA PRO A 253 17.58 10.75 9.44
C PRO A 253 18.24 9.39 9.66
N SER A 254 17.72 8.31 9.06
CA SER A 254 18.26 6.95 9.13
C SER A 254 17.85 6.12 7.90
N GLN A 255 18.34 4.89 7.82
CA GLN A 255 17.96 3.91 6.79
C GLN A 255 16.62 3.20 7.09
N TYR A 256 16.00 3.46 8.25
CA TYR A 256 14.84 2.74 8.75
C TYR A 256 13.58 3.56 8.52
N ILE A 257 12.83 3.17 7.50
CA ILE A 257 11.58 3.81 7.07
C ILE A 257 10.53 2.73 6.80
N THR A 258 9.31 2.95 7.29
CA THR A 258 8.14 2.07 7.11
C THR A 258 6.92 2.92 6.70
N GLY A 259 5.90 2.35 6.07
CA GLY A 259 4.79 3.12 5.50
C GLY A 259 4.53 2.80 4.03
N LEU A 260 3.96 3.78 3.33
CA LEU A 260 3.83 3.83 1.88
C LEU A 260 3.08 2.64 1.26
N ALA A 261 2.06 2.11 1.95
CA ALA A 261 1.23 1.02 1.46
C ALA A 261 0.45 1.42 0.19
N GLU A 262 -0.01 0.49 -0.64
CA GLU A 262 0.04 -0.98 -0.45
C GLU A 262 0.97 -1.69 -1.44
N HIS A 263 1.92 -2.45 -0.88
CA HIS A 263 2.92 -3.23 -1.62
C HIS A 263 3.31 -4.46 -0.81
N LEU A 264 3.58 -5.56 -1.50
CA LEU A 264 4.15 -6.76 -0.86
C LEU A 264 5.64 -6.54 -0.57
N SER A 265 5.95 -6.15 0.67
CA SER A 265 7.27 -5.68 1.10
C SER A 265 7.59 -6.13 2.53
N PRO A 266 8.88 -6.22 2.92
CA PRO A 266 9.25 -6.12 4.33
C PRO A 266 8.69 -4.86 4.97
N LEU A 267 8.48 -4.88 6.29
CA LEU A 267 7.96 -3.72 7.04
C LEU A 267 8.91 -2.52 6.97
N MET A 268 10.22 -2.75 7.03
CA MET A 268 11.24 -1.74 6.74
C MET A 268 11.53 -1.74 5.24
N LEU A 269 11.29 -0.60 4.61
CA LEU A 269 11.43 -0.42 3.17
C LEU A 269 12.92 -0.33 2.80
N SER A 270 13.26 -0.91 1.65
CA SER A 270 14.62 -0.78 1.10
C SER A 270 14.87 0.65 0.62
N THR A 271 15.97 1.26 1.05
CA THR A 271 16.45 2.55 0.53
C THR A 271 17.36 2.41 -0.70
N SER A 272 17.55 1.20 -1.21
CA SER A 272 18.47 0.93 -2.32
C SER A 272 17.82 1.19 -3.68
N TRP A 273 17.62 2.47 -4.02
CA TRP A 273 17.03 2.92 -5.30
C TRP A 273 15.66 2.30 -5.57
N THR A 274 14.82 2.27 -4.54
CA THR A 274 13.50 1.67 -4.59
C THR A 274 12.47 2.67 -5.10
N ARG A 275 11.66 2.25 -6.07
CA ARG A 275 10.47 2.99 -6.51
C ARG A 275 9.23 2.35 -5.91
N ILE A 276 8.43 3.13 -5.20
CA ILE A 276 7.17 2.70 -4.59
C ILE A 276 6.05 3.48 -5.29
N THR A 277 5.20 2.77 -6.02
CA THR A 277 4.16 3.39 -6.84
C THR A 277 2.81 3.35 -6.12
N LEU A 278 2.15 4.50 -5.94
CA LEU A 278 0.81 4.59 -5.33
C LEU A 278 -0.22 4.89 -6.43
N TRP A 279 -0.93 3.84 -6.84
CA TRP A 279 -2.07 3.87 -7.75
C TRP A 279 -2.88 2.60 -7.52
N ASN A 280 -4.10 2.74 -7.00
CA ASN A 280 -4.91 1.60 -6.58
C ASN A 280 -5.15 0.64 -7.75
N ARG A 281 -4.95 -0.65 -7.53
CA ARG A 281 -4.89 -1.62 -8.62
C ARG A 281 -5.30 -3.01 -8.18
N ASP A 282 -6.26 -3.56 -8.92
CA ASP A 282 -6.59 -4.97 -8.90
C ASP A 282 -5.43 -5.79 -9.50
N LEU A 283 -4.66 -6.39 -8.59
CA LEU A 283 -3.59 -7.32 -8.90
C LEU A 283 -3.30 -8.17 -7.67
N ALA A 284 -3.30 -9.49 -7.85
CA ALA A 284 -2.85 -10.42 -6.80
C ALA A 284 -1.47 -10.01 -6.24
N PRO A 285 -1.26 -10.02 -4.90
CA PRO A 285 -0.09 -9.38 -4.30
C PRO A 285 1.22 -9.96 -4.80
N THR A 286 2.08 -9.09 -5.34
CA THR A 286 3.39 -9.45 -5.88
C THR A 286 4.40 -8.33 -5.60
N PRO A 287 5.69 -8.63 -5.34
CA PRO A 287 6.66 -7.60 -5.01
C PRO A 287 6.87 -6.57 -6.14
N GLY A 288 7.03 -5.30 -5.76
CA GLY A 288 7.35 -4.21 -6.69
C GLY A 288 6.18 -3.72 -7.55
N ALA A 289 4.95 -4.14 -7.26
CA ALA A 289 3.73 -3.66 -7.91
C ALA A 289 2.94 -2.73 -6.99
N ASN A 290 2.26 -1.74 -7.57
CA ASN A 290 1.16 -1.04 -6.92
C ASN A 290 -0.03 -2.00 -6.76
N LEU A 291 -0.56 -2.13 -5.54
CA LEU A 291 -1.68 -3.01 -5.18
C LEU A 291 -2.96 -2.19 -4.91
N TYR A 292 -3.85 -2.68 -4.05
CA TYR A 292 -5.23 -2.20 -3.95
C TYR A 292 -5.37 -0.83 -3.29
N GLY A 293 -4.50 -0.48 -2.35
CA GLY A 293 -4.53 0.78 -1.60
C GLY A 293 -3.34 1.71 -1.83
N SER A 294 -3.53 2.98 -1.45
CA SER A 294 -2.51 4.04 -1.52
C SER A 294 -2.49 4.88 -0.24
N HIS A 295 -1.39 4.81 0.52
CA HIS A 295 -1.21 5.50 1.79
C HIS A 295 0.10 6.30 1.77
N PRO A 296 0.07 7.58 1.37
CA PRO A 296 1.26 8.43 1.26
C PRO A 296 1.76 8.94 2.63
N PHE A 297 1.92 8.03 3.58
CA PHE A 297 2.47 8.24 4.92
C PHE A 297 3.69 7.36 5.14
N TYR A 298 4.74 7.92 5.75
CA TYR A 298 5.85 7.13 6.26
C TYR A 298 6.19 7.50 7.70
N LEU A 299 6.78 6.55 8.42
CA LEU A 299 7.41 6.72 9.72
C LEU A 299 8.90 6.41 9.57
N ALA A 300 9.75 7.34 10.00
CA ALA A 300 11.20 7.17 10.01
C ALA A 300 11.72 7.09 11.44
N LEU A 301 12.53 6.07 11.72
CA LEU A 301 13.19 5.90 13.01
C LEU A 301 14.46 6.74 13.09
N GLU A 302 14.79 7.22 14.27
CA GLU A 302 15.94 8.08 14.56
C GLU A 302 16.83 7.42 15.61
N ASP A 303 18.16 7.51 15.45
CA ASP A 303 19.09 6.91 16.40
C ASP A 303 18.75 7.31 17.84
N GLY A 304 18.63 6.33 18.73
CA GLY A 304 18.21 6.55 20.11
C GLY A 304 16.74 6.21 20.39
N GLY A 305 15.94 5.86 19.38
CA GLY A 305 14.58 5.33 19.57
C GLY A 305 13.46 6.31 19.27
N SER A 306 13.79 7.57 19.03
CA SER A 306 12.83 8.57 18.58
C SER A 306 12.38 8.25 17.15
N ALA A 307 11.27 8.85 16.75
CA ALA A 307 10.75 8.75 15.40
C ALA A 307 9.99 10.03 15.03
N HIS A 308 9.81 10.20 13.73
CA HIS A 308 8.84 11.14 13.19
C HIS A 308 8.09 10.49 12.03
N GLY A 309 6.95 11.07 11.69
CA GLY A 309 6.16 10.67 10.53
C GLY A 309 5.96 11.82 9.57
N VAL A 310 5.74 11.51 8.29
CA VAL A 310 5.38 12.48 7.27
C VAL A 310 4.22 11.94 6.45
N PHE A 311 3.21 12.78 6.25
CA PHE A 311 2.05 12.49 5.42
C PHE A 311 1.94 13.54 4.31
N LEU A 312 1.87 13.09 3.07
CA LEU A 312 1.56 13.92 1.91
C LEU A 312 0.07 13.73 1.57
N LEU A 313 -0.77 14.73 1.84
CA LEU A 313 -2.20 14.70 1.52
C LEU A 313 -2.42 14.95 0.02
N ASN A 314 -2.17 13.93 -0.78
CA ASN A 314 -2.31 13.94 -2.24
C ASN A 314 -2.79 12.55 -2.72
N SER A 315 -3.81 12.51 -3.57
CA SER A 315 -4.41 11.26 -4.04
C SER A 315 -4.15 10.97 -5.52
N ASN A 316 -3.37 11.79 -6.21
CA ASN A 316 -2.98 11.51 -7.59
C ASN A 316 -2.05 10.29 -7.66
N ALA A 317 -1.92 9.70 -8.85
CA ALA A 317 -0.90 8.69 -9.11
C ALA A 317 0.47 9.27 -8.75
N MET A 318 1.28 8.54 -7.99
CA MET A 318 2.60 9.02 -7.59
C MET A 318 3.63 7.90 -7.49
N ASP A 319 4.90 8.25 -7.70
CA ASP A 319 6.03 7.47 -7.24
C ASP A 319 6.63 8.10 -5.98
N VAL A 320 7.08 7.24 -5.07
CA VAL A 320 7.96 7.60 -3.96
C VAL A 320 9.29 6.88 -4.19
N VAL A 321 10.35 7.66 -4.38
CA VAL A 321 11.68 7.12 -4.68
C VAL A 321 12.56 7.19 -3.44
N LEU A 322 13.02 6.04 -2.96
CA LEU A 322 13.97 5.92 -1.85
C LEU A 322 15.38 5.66 -2.39
N GLN A 323 16.35 6.40 -1.89
CA GLN A 323 17.76 6.27 -2.27
C GLN A 323 18.66 6.18 -1.01
N PRO A 324 19.90 5.65 -1.12
CA PRO A 324 20.65 5.18 0.04
C PRO A 324 21.46 6.27 0.77
N SER A 325 21.37 7.54 0.38
CA SER A 325 22.05 8.66 1.08
C SER A 325 21.79 8.76 2.59
N PRO A 326 20.66 8.35 3.20
CA PRO A 326 19.32 8.05 2.68
C PRO A 326 18.49 9.30 2.37
N ALA A 327 17.62 9.21 1.36
CA ALA A 327 16.71 10.28 0.98
C ALA A 327 15.45 9.71 0.31
N LEU A 328 14.41 10.55 0.29
CA LEU A 328 13.11 10.26 -0.32
C LEU A 328 12.77 11.36 -1.33
N SER A 329 12.13 10.99 -2.45
CA SER A 329 11.51 11.93 -3.38
C SER A 329 10.07 11.55 -3.66
N TRP A 330 9.13 12.44 -3.33
CA TRP A 330 7.74 12.36 -3.79
C TRP A 330 7.68 12.82 -5.25
N ARG A 331 6.99 12.08 -6.12
CA ARG A 331 6.75 12.42 -7.53
C ARG A 331 5.28 12.20 -7.86
N SER A 332 4.45 13.21 -7.63
CA SER A 332 3.01 13.15 -7.87
C SER A 332 2.65 13.74 -9.24
N THR A 333 1.61 13.19 -9.85
CA THR A 333 1.11 13.59 -11.17
C THR A 333 0.07 14.71 -11.13
N GLY A 334 -0.28 15.25 -9.96
CA GLY A 334 -1.25 16.34 -9.88
C GLY A 334 -1.47 16.84 -8.46
N GLY A 335 -2.54 17.63 -8.28
CA GLY A 335 -2.92 18.18 -6.98
C GLY A 335 -1.95 19.27 -6.49
N ILE A 336 -1.70 19.30 -5.18
CA ILE A 336 -0.76 20.21 -4.50
C ILE A 336 0.21 19.43 -3.61
N LEU A 337 1.21 20.13 -3.06
CA LEU A 337 2.03 19.60 -1.96
C LEU A 337 1.42 20.08 -0.64
N ASP A 338 0.72 19.20 0.05
CA ASP A 338 0.12 19.42 1.38
C ASP A 338 0.74 18.40 2.34
N VAL A 339 1.60 18.87 3.24
CA VAL A 339 2.55 18.03 3.96
C VAL A 339 2.42 18.23 5.46
N TYR A 340 2.17 17.14 6.18
CA TYR A 340 2.20 17.08 7.64
C TYR A 340 3.47 16.37 8.12
N ILE A 341 4.04 16.86 9.23
CA ILE A 341 5.17 16.26 9.93
C ILE A 341 4.77 16.04 11.39
N PHE A 342 4.89 14.80 11.86
CA PHE A 342 4.49 14.33 13.19
C PHE A 342 5.74 13.99 14.00
N LEU A 343 5.94 14.63 15.16
CA LEU A 343 7.23 14.63 15.84
C LEU A 343 7.47 13.48 16.83
N GLY A 344 6.46 12.66 17.13
CA GLY A 344 6.59 11.59 18.13
C GLY A 344 6.73 12.16 19.56
N PRO A 345 7.79 11.82 20.32
CA PRO A 345 9.01 11.16 19.85
C PRO A 345 8.90 9.64 19.77
N GLU A 346 7.99 9.00 20.49
CA GLU A 346 7.83 7.54 20.40
C GLU A 346 7.17 7.15 19.06
N PRO A 347 7.56 6.03 18.43
CA PRO A 347 6.90 5.53 17.22
C PRO A 347 5.37 5.38 17.35
N LYS A 348 4.86 4.98 18.53
CA LYS A 348 3.40 4.94 18.81
C LYS A 348 2.77 6.33 18.77
N SER A 349 3.45 7.31 19.36
CA SER A 349 3.00 8.71 19.38
C SER A 349 2.94 9.27 17.96
N VAL A 350 3.91 8.93 17.09
CA VAL A 350 3.87 9.28 15.66
C VAL A 350 2.62 8.72 14.98
N VAL A 351 2.31 7.43 15.17
CA VAL A 351 1.10 6.82 14.63
C VAL A 351 -0.14 7.54 15.13
N ARG A 352 -0.26 7.78 16.45
CA ARG A 352 -1.39 8.51 17.03
C ARG A 352 -1.55 9.91 16.43
N GLN A 353 -0.46 10.66 16.29
CA GLN A 353 -0.45 12.02 15.74
C GLN A 353 -0.88 12.05 14.27
N TYR A 354 -0.51 11.03 13.50
CA TYR A 354 -1.02 10.83 12.13
C TYR A 354 -2.54 10.58 12.14
N LEU A 355 -3.02 9.72 13.04
CA LEU A 355 -4.45 9.40 13.17
C LEU A 355 -5.27 10.56 13.74
N ASP A 356 -4.65 11.50 14.46
CA ASP A 356 -5.32 12.76 14.83
C ASP A 356 -5.73 13.56 13.59
N VAL A 357 -5.01 13.42 12.47
CA VAL A 357 -5.32 14.10 11.20
C VAL A 357 -6.31 13.31 10.36
N VAL A 358 -6.01 12.04 10.10
CA VAL A 358 -6.80 11.23 9.15
C VAL A 358 -8.03 10.56 9.78
N GLY A 359 -8.14 10.60 11.11
CA GLY A 359 -9.23 10.05 11.88
C GLY A 359 -8.88 8.71 12.55
N TYR A 360 -9.34 8.55 13.79
CA TYR A 360 -9.13 7.34 14.57
C TYR A 360 -9.94 6.15 14.02
N PRO A 361 -9.43 4.92 14.18
CA PRO A 361 -10.11 3.71 13.75
C PRO A 361 -11.55 3.59 14.26
N PHE A 362 -12.45 3.06 13.45
CA PHE A 362 -13.80 2.73 13.90
C PHE A 362 -13.78 1.61 14.95
N MET A 363 -14.74 1.62 15.86
CA MET A 363 -14.91 0.52 16.81
C MET A 363 -15.71 -0.62 16.14
N PRO A 364 -15.13 -1.82 15.95
CA PRO A 364 -15.89 -2.91 15.36
C PRO A 364 -16.99 -3.43 16.30
N PRO A 365 -18.05 -4.05 15.76
CA PRO A 365 -18.91 -4.89 16.58
C PRO A 365 -18.12 -6.10 17.10
N TYR A 366 -18.42 -6.56 18.32
CA TYR A 366 -17.65 -7.64 18.96
C TYR A 366 -17.63 -8.94 18.13
N TRP A 367 -18.77 -9.27 17.49
CA TRP A 367 -18.88 -10.45 16.61
C TRP A 367 -17.94 -10.38 15.41
N GLY A 368 -17.56 -9.17 14.97
CA GLY A 368 -16.63 -8.97 13.85
C GLY A 368 -15.18 -9.35 14.19
N LEU A 369 -14.90 -9.69 15.44
CA LEU A 369 -13.62 -10.24 15.87
C LEU A 369 -13.63 -11.77 15.96
N GLY A 370 -14.80 -12.40 15.79
CA GLY A 370 -14.94 -13.85 15.74
C GLY A 370 -14.22 -14.47 14.55
N PHE A 371 -14.50 -15.73 14.28
CA PHE A 371 -14.00 -16.40 13.08
C PHE A 371 -15.00 -16.26 11.93
N HIS A 372 -14.48 -15.96 10.74
CA HIS A 372 -15.24 -15.78 9.51
C HIS A 372 -14.85 -16.88 8.51
N LEU A 373 -15.84 -17.48 7.84
CA LEU A 373 -15.59 -18.53 6.84
C LEU A 373 -16.31 -18.20 5.52
N CYS A 374 -15.54 -18.24 4.44
CA CYS A 374 -15.97 -17.88 3.09
C CYS A 374 -15.32 -18.81 2.06
N ARG A 375 -15.89 -18.85 0.86
CA ARG A 375 -15.19 -19.17 -0.38
C ARG A 375 -15.98 -18.63 -1.55
N TRP A 376 -15.30 -18.47 -2.68
CA TRP A 376 -15.97 -18.53 -3.97
C TRP A 376 -16.32 -19.99 -4.27
N GLY A 377 -17.61 -20.28 -4.50
CA GLY A 377 -18.11 -21.60 -4.91
C GLY A 377 -19.11 -22.25 -3.94
N TYR A 378 -19.57 -21.58 -2.88
CA TYR A 378 -20.73 -22.06 -2.12
C TYR A 378 -22.01 -21.79 -2.92
N SER A 379 -22.31 -22.66 -3.88
CA SER A 379 -23.27 -22.40 -4.96
C SER A 379 -24.74 -22.55 -4.59
N SER A 380 -25.06 -22.85 -3.33
CA SER A 380 -26.46 -22.92 -2.85
C SER A 380 -26.55 -22.75 -1.34
N THR A 381 -27.70 -22.32 -0.86
CA THR A 381 -28.01 -22.22 0.59
C THR A 381 -27.86 -23.57 1.29
N ALA A 382 -28.12 -24.68 0.61
CA ALA A 382 -27.91 -26.03 1.16
C ALA A 382 -26.43 -26.31 1.45
N ILE A 383 -25.54 -25.96 0.52
CA ILE A 383 -24.08 -26.09 0.71
C ILE A 383 -23.62 -25.15 1.82
N THR A 384 -24.07 -23.89 1.81
CA THR A 384 -23.71 -22.91 2.85
C THR A 384 -24.16 -23.38 4.24
N ARG A 385 -25.35 -23.99 4.38
CA ARG A 385 -25.79 -24.60 5.64
C ARG A 385 -24.92 -25.78 6.07
N GLN A 386 -24.53 -26.64 5.13
CA GLN A 386 -23.64 -27.78 5.43
C GLN A 386 -22.29 -27.32 5.98
N VAL A 387 -21.75 -26.19 5.52
CA VAL A 387 -20.52 -25.60 6.06
C VAL A 387 -20.67 -25.29 7.55
N VAL A 388 -21.75 -24.60 7.92
CA VAL A 388 -22.04 -24.27 9.33
C VAL A 388 -22.32 -25.52 10.16
N GLU A 389 -23.04 -26.49 9.60
CA GLU A 389 -23.31 -27.78 10.24
C GLU A 389 -22.01 -28.54 10.54
N ASN A 390 -21.11 -28.64 9.54
CA ASN A 390 -19.85 -29.36 9.66
C ASN A 390 -18.90 -28.68 10.65
N MET A 391 -18.81 -27.34 10.62
CA MET A 391 -18.06 -26.56 11.62
C MET A 391 -18.59 -26.82 13.04
N THR A 392 -19.91 -26.78 13.22
CA THR A 392 -20.56 -27.02 14.51
C THR A 392 -20.34 -28.46 14.99
N ARG A 393 -20.51 -29.44 14.11
CA ARG A 393 -20.32 -30.88 14.39
C ARG A 393 -18.89 -31.19 14.82
N ALA A 394 -17.90 -30.55 14.19
CA ALA A 394 -16.48 -30.70 14.51
C ALA A 394 -15.99 -29.74 15.61
N HIS A 395 -16.89 -29.05 16.32
CA HIS A 395 -16.58 -28.14 17.43
C HIS A 395 -15.64 -26.99 17.06
N PHE A 396 -15.76 -26.45 15.85
CA PHE A 396 -15.06 -25.23 15.46
C PHE A 396 -15.92 -23.99 15.74
N PRO A 397 -15.38 -22.96 16.43
CA PRO A 397 -16.05 -21.68 16.56
C PRO A 397 -16.26 -21.00 15.19
N LEU A 398 -17.44 -20.45 14.96
CA LEU A 398 -17.80 -19.69 13.74
C LEU A 398 -18.87 -18.66 14.08
N ASP A 399 -18.52 -17.37 14.03
CA ASP A 399 -19.44 -16.26 14.27
C ASP A 399 -20.14 -15.84 12.98
N VAL A 400 -19.44 -15.85 11.84
CA VAL A 400 -19.92 -15.22 10.60
C VAL A 400 -19.75 -16.15 9.41
N GLN A 401 -20.86 -16.50 8.77
CA GLN A 401 -20.88 -17.19 7.48
C GLN A 401 -20.89 -16.16 6.36
N TRP A 402 -20.15 -16.44 5.29
CA TRP A 402 -20.04 -15.56 4.13
C TRP A 402 -20.45 -16.27 2.84
N ASN A 403 -20.91 -15.51 1.85
CA ASN A 403 -20.93 -15.96 0.46
C ASN A 403 -20.29 -14.90 -0.45
N ASP A 404 -19.58 -15.41 -1.45
CA ASP A 404 -19.06 -14.67 -2.60
C ASP A 404 -20.18 -14.46 -3.65
N LEU A 405 -19.84 -14.19 -4.90
CA LEU A 405 -20.74 -13.88 -6.02
C LEU A 405 -21.84 -14.94 -6.27
N ASP A 406 -21.69 -16.14 -5.72
CA ASP A 406 -22.60 -17.28 -5.89
C ASP A 406 -24.06 -16.98 -5.51
N TYR A 407 -24.29 -16.08 -4.54
CA TYR A 407 -25.65 -15.78 -4.08
C TYR A 407 -26.43 -14.96 -5.11
N MET A 408 -25.75 -14.16 -5.91
CA MET A 408 -26.35 -13.17 -6.80
C MET A 408 -27.09 -13.81 -7.99
N ASP A 409 -28.06 -13.09 -8.55
CA ASP A 409 -28.69 -13.43 -9.83
C ASP A 409 -27.82 -12.88 -10.97
N SER A 410 -27.14 -13.79 -11.68
CA SER A 410 -26.19 -13.45 -12.74
C SER A 410 -25.08 -12.49 -12.30
N ARG A 411 -24.58 -12.63 -11.05
CA ARG A 411 -23.50 -11.81 -10.47
C ARG A 411 -23.80 -10.31 -10.39
N ARG A 412 -25.07 -9.95 -10.20
CA ARG A 412 -25.54 -8.57 -10.06
C ARG A 412 -25.82 -8.23 -8.60
N ASP A 413 -25.35 -7.09 -8.13
CA ASP A 413 -25.63 -6.61 -6.78
C ASP A 413 -27.12 -6.50 -6.49
N PHE A 414 -27.46 -6.57 -5.19
CA PHE A 414 -28.84 -6.42 -4.69
C PHE A 414 -29.85 -7.40 -5.30
N THR A 415 -29.35 -8.56 -5.73
CA THR A 415 -30.16 -9.68 -6.20
C THR A 415 -29.75 -10.96 -5.50
N PHE A 416 -30.59 -11.98 -5.59
CA PHE A 416 -30.19 -13.34 -5.28
C PHE A 416 -30.83 -14.32 -6.27
N ASN A 417 -30.11 -15.31 -6.75
CA ASN A 417 -30.66 -16.25 -7.73
C ASN A 417 -31.78 -17.09 -7.12
N LYS A 418 -32.77 -17.44 -7.96
CA LYS A 418 -33.97 -18.19 -7.52
C LYS A 418 -33.83 -19.71 -7.69
N ASP A 419 -32.60 -20.17 -7.92
CA ASP A 419 -32.22 -21.57 -8.02
C ASP A 419 -31.56 -22.01 -6.72
N GLY A 420 -30.22 -21.96 -6.64
CA GLY A 420 -29.45 -22.37 -5.47
C GLY A 420 -29.70 -21.51 -4.22
N PHE A 421 -30.15 -20.27 -4.41
CA PHE A 421 -30.39 -19.30 -3.34
C PHE A 421 -31.86 -18.89 -3.19
N ARG A 422 -32.80 -19.73 -3.66
CA ARG A 422 -34.24 -19.43 -3.58
C ARG A 422 -34.74 -19.06 -2.18
N ASP A 423 -34.25 -19.76 -1.15
CA ASP A 423 -34.61 -19.59 0.25
C ASP A 423 -33.57 -18.79 1.05
N PHE A 424 -32.79 -17.94 0.38
CA PHE A 424 -31.72 -17.17 0.98
C PHE A 424 -32.13 -16.33 2.21
N PRO A 425 -33.29 -15.64 2.24
CA PRO A 425 -33.76 -14.98 3.46
C PRO A 425 -33.91 -15.93 4.66
N ALA A 426 -34.43 -17.14 4.44
CA ALA A 426 -34.62 -18.14 5.50
C ALA A 426 -33.28 -18.64 6.04
N MET A 427 -32.30 -18.88 5.16
CA MET A 427 -30.94 -19.26 5.56
C MET A 427 -30.31 -18.22 6.51
N VAL A 428 -30.45 -16.93 6.23
CA VAL A 428 -29.91 -15.87 7.10
C VAL A 428 -30.66 -15.79 8.42
N GLN A 429 -31.99 -15.94 8.42
CA GLN A 429 -32.78 -16.00 9.66
C GLN A 429 -32.38 -17.20 10.55
N GLU A 430 -32.09 -18.36 9.96
CA GLU A 430 -31.59 -19.53 10.68
C GLU A 430 -30.21 -19.27 11.31
N LEU A 431 -29.31 -18.58 10.60
CA LEU A 431 -28.01 -18.17 11.15
C LEU A 431 -28.20 -17.27 12.39
N HIS A 432 -29.10 -16.28 12.30
CA HIS A 432 -29.42 -15.39 13.41
C HIS A 432 -30.03 -16.12 14.60
N GLN A 433 -30.95 -17.06 14.36
CA GLN A 433 -31.53 -17.92 15.41
C GLN A 433 -30.46 -18.76 16.11
N GLY A 434 -29.44 -19.18 15.36
CA GLY A 434 -28.25 -19.87 15.88
C GLY A 434 -27.19 -18.96 16.51
N GLY A 435 -27.46 -17.66 16.65
CA GLY A 435 -26.54 -16.67 17.26
C GLY A 435 -25.39 -16.21 16.37
N ARG A 436 -25.43 -16.51 15.06
CA ARG A 436 -24.40 -16.14 14.07
C ARG A 436 -24.82 -14.92 13.25
N ARG A 437 -23.88 -14.38 12.50
CA ARG A 437 -24.06 -13.25 11.57
C ARG A 437 -23.82 -13.71 10.14
N TYR A 438 -24.26 -12.88 9.21
CA TYR A 438 -24.10 -13.12 7.78
C TYR A 438 -23.49 -11.91 7.07
N VAL A 439 -22.47 -12.13 6.24
CA VAL A 439 -21.85 -11.09 5.40
C VAL A 439 -21.75 -11.60 3.98
N MET A 440 -21.88 -10.73 2.97
CA MET A 440 -21.74 -11.11 1.58
C MET A 440 -20.94 -10.08 0.80
N ILE A 441 -20.38 -10.51 -0.33
CA ILE A 441 -19.71 -9.62 -1.28
C ILE A 441 -20.71 -8.66 -1.92
N VAL A 442 -20.27 -7.45 -2.18
CA VAL A 442 -20.94 -6.40 -2.96
C VAL A 442 -19.87 -5.77 -3.83
N ASP A 443 -20.15 -5.67 -5.13
CA ASP A 443 -19.27 -4.98 -6.06
C ASP A 443 -19.79 -3.54 -6.28
N PRO A 444 -18.93 -2.60 -6.70
CA PRO A 444 -19.38 -1.25 -7.01
C PRO A 444 -20.08 -1.18 -8.38
N ALA A 445 -19.65 -1.99 -9.35
CA ALA A 445 -19.99 -1.82 -10.75
C ALA A 445 -21.37 -2.41 -11.08
N ILE A 446 -22.31 -1.56 -11.51
CA ILE A 446 -23.72 -1.92 -11.69
C ILE A 446 -23.98 -2.36 -13.13
N SER A 447 -24.51 -3.59 -13.32
CA SER A 447 -24.85 -4.14 -14.63
C SER A 447 -25.76 -3.20 -15.44
N SER A 448 -25.36 -2.92 -16.68
CA SER A 448 -25.98 -1.91 -17.55
C SER A 448 -26.68 -2.49 -18.79
N SER A 449 -26.59 -3.81 -19.00
CA SER A 449 -27.02 -4.48 -20.24
C SER A 449 -28.42 -5.12 -20.16
N GLY A 450 -29.07 -5.08 -19.00
CA GLY A 450 -30.42 -5.61 -18.82
C GLY A 450 -31.48 -4.76 -19.57
N PRO A 451 -32.65 -5.33 -19.92
CA PRO A 451 -33.76 -4.55 -20.44
C PRO A 451 -34.16 -3.41 -19.49
N ALA A 452 -34.52 -2.25 -20.03
CA ALA A 452 -34.98 -1.11 -19.21
C ALA A 452 -36.15 -1.50 -18.30
N GLY A 453 -36.09 -1.11 -17.03
CA GLY A 453 -37.09 -1.43 -16.01
C GLY A 453 -36.98 -2.83 -15.41
N SER A 454 -35.96 -3.63 -15.78
CA SER A 454 -35.76 -4.99 -15.26
C SER A 454 -34.72 -5.09 -14.14
N TYR A 455 -33.91 -4.06 -13.91
CA TYR A 455 -32.84 -4.06 -12.91
C TYR A 455 -32.77 -2.72 -12.22
N ARG A 456 -33.58 -2.59 -11.16
CA ARG A 456 -33.79 -1.37 -10.38
C ARG A 456 -32.50 -0.64 -9.96
N PRO A 457 -31.43 -1.29 -9.48
CA PRO A 457 -30.19 -0.60 -9.15
C PRO A 457 -29.63 0.23 -10.31
N TYR A 458 -29.68 -0.30 -11.54
CA TYR A 458 -29.26 0.42 -12.73
C TYR A 458 -30.28 1.48 -13.16
N ASP A 459 -31.56 1.12 -13.26
CA ASP A 459 -32.62 2.03 -13.72
C ASP A 459 -32.72 3.28 -12.82
N GLU A 460 -32.67 3.09 -11.51
CA GLU A 460 -32.74 4.16 -10.51
C GLU A 460 -31.43 4.96 -10.45
N GLY A 461 -30.29 4.29 -10.60
CA GLY A 461 -28.99 4.95 -10.71
C GLY A 461 -28.91 5.88 -11.92
N LEU A 462 -29.41 5.41 -13.07
CA LEU A 462 -29.49 6.20 -14.29
C LEU A 462 -30.46 7.38 -14.13
N ARG A 463 -31.64 7.14 -13.54
CA ARG A 463 -32.64 8.19 -13.26
C ARG A 463 -32.10 9.30 -12.35
N ARG A 464 -31.25 8.94 -11.38
CA ARG A 464 -30.65 9.86 -10.39
C ARG A 464 -29.27 10.39 -10.81
N ALA A 465 -28.78 10.02 -11.99
CA ALA A 465 -27.46 10.37 -12.49
C ALA A 465 -26.33 10.09 -11.49
N VAL A 466 -26.28 8.85 -10.98
CA VAL A 466 -25.32 8.45 -9.93
C VAL A 466 -24.00 7.92 -10.48
N PHE A 467 -23.90 7.67 -11.79
CA PHE A 467 -22.74 7.03 -12.39
C PHE A 467 -21.67 8.04 -12.84
N ILE A 468 -20.43 7.60 -12.82
CA ILE A 468 -19.29 8.26 -13.47
C ILE A 468 -19.58 8.39 -14.97
N THR A 469 -19.32 9.57 -15.53
CA THR A 469 -19.62 9.86 -16.94
C THR A 469 -18.36 10.04 -17.79
N ASN A 470 -18.47 9.72 -19.08
CA ASN A 470 -17.45 10.00 -20.09
C ASN A 470 -17.54 11.46 -20.60
N GLU A 471 -16.71 11.83 -21.59
CA GLU A 471 -16.68 13.19 -22.18
C GLU A 471 -18.01 13.64 -22.81
N THR A 472 -18.88 12.70 -23.22
CA THR A 472 -20.19 13.02 -23.80
C THR A 472 -21.29 13.21 -22.74
N GLY A 473 -20.95 13.06 -21.46
CA GLY A 473 -21.89 13.13 -20.34
C GLY A 473 -22.74 11.86 -20.14
N GLN A 474 -22.43 10.78 -20.87
CA GLN A 474 -23.08 9.48 -20.71
C GLN A 474 -22.34 8.63 -19.66
N PRO A 475 -23.00 7.67 -18.99
CA PRO A 475 -22.32 6.75 -18.09
C PRO A 475 -21.15 6.05 -18.78
N LEU A 476 -19.98 6.04 -18.15
CA LEU A 476 -18.84 5.24 -18.62
C LEU A 476 -19.16 3.77 -18.41
N ILE A 477 -19.04 2.95 -19.46
CA ILE A 477 -19.32 1.52 -19.41
C ILE A 477 -18.01 0.72 -19.44
N GLY A 478 -17.76 -0.06 -18.39
CA GLY A 478 -16.66 -1.03 -18.32
C GLY A 478 -17.18 -2.47 -18.32
N LYS A 479 -16.31 -3.41 -17.94
CA LYS A 479 -16.67 -4.83 -17.78
C LYS A 479 -16.18 -5.38 -16.45
N VAL A 480 -17.10 -5.97 -15.69
CA VAL A 480 -16.81 -6.71 -14.46
C VAL A 480 -17.62 -8.01 -14.48
N TRP A 481 -17.86 -8.64 -13.33
CA TRP A 481 -18.50 -9.94 -13.18
C TRP A 481 -19.85 -10.12 -13.91
N PRO A 482 -20.77 -9.16 -13.92
CA PRO A 482 -22.05 -9.28 -14.65
C PRO A 482 -21.96 -8.86 -16.13
N GLY A 483 -20.76 -8.59 -16.67
CA GLY A 483 -20.56 -8.08 -18.03
C GLY A 483 -20.47 -6.55 -18.05
N SER A 484 -21.17 -5.91 -18.99
CA SER A 484 -21.14 -4.44 -19.16
C SER A 484 -21.70 -3.72 -17.93
N THR A 485 -20.95 -2.77 -17.37
CA THR A 485 -21.26 -2.15 -16.08
C THR A 485 -20.99 -0.64 -16.08
N ALA A 486 -21.84 0.11 -15.38
CA ALA A 486 -21.58 1.51 -15.04
C ALA A 486 -21.05 1.61 -13.61
N PHE A 487 -20.21 2.62 -13.33
CA PHE A 487 -19.54 2.78 -12.04
C PHE A 487 -20.19 3.92 -11.25
N PRO A 488 -20.72 3.68 -10.03
CA PRO A 488 -21.23 4.74 -9.17
C PRO A 488 -20.15 5.76 -8.81
N ASP A 489 -20.53 7.03 -8.79
CA ASP A 489 -19.69 8.10 -8.28
C ASP A 489 -20.00 8.35 -6.80
N PHE A 490 -19.27 7.68 -5.91
CA PHE A 490 -19.46 7.84 -4.46
C PHE A 490 -19.03 9.21 -3.90
N THR A 491 -18.54 10.12 -4.75
CA THR A 491 -18.35 11.53 -4.37
C THR A 491 -19.62 12.37 -4.55
N ASN A 492 -20.60 11.87 -5.31
CA ASN A 492 -21.88 12.51 -5.55
C ASN A 492 -22.86 12.23 -4.39
N PRO A 493 -23.41 13.26 -3.72
CA PRO A 493 -24.42 13.07 -2.68
C PRO A 493 -25.66 12.28 -3.13
N ALA A 494 -26.05 12.39 -4.41
CA ALA A 494 -27.17 11.64 -4.97
C ALA A 494 -26.87 10.14 -5.05
N ALA A 495 -25.62 9.78 -5.36
CA ALA A 495 -25.14 8.40 -5.37
C ALA A 495 -25.05 7.83 -3.95
N LEU A 496 -24.59 8.62 -2.96
CA LEU A 496 -24.60 8.21 -1.56
C LEU A 496 -26.01 7.83 -1.09
N ALA A 497 -26.99 8.69 -1.35
CA ALA A 497 -28.38 8.42 -0.99
C ALA A 497 -28.97 7.26 -1.80
N TRP A 498 -28.58 7.07 -3.07
CA TRP A 498 -29.00 5.91 -3.86
C TRP A 498 -28.44 4.62 -3.30
N TRP A 499 -27.17 4.60 -2.91
CA TRP A 499 -26.53 3.43 -2.30
C TRP A 499 -27.18 3.05 -0.99
N GLU A 500 -27.49 4.04 -0.14
CA GLU A 500 -28.25 3.83 1.09
C GLU A 500 -29.61 3.17 0.82
N ASP A 501 -30.33 3.62 -0.22
CA ASP A 501 -31.63 3.07 -0.59
C ASP A 501 -31.49 1.63 -1.12
N MET A 502 -30.52 1.34 -1.99
CA MET A 502 -30.28 -0.02 -2.53
C MET A 502 -29.89 -1.01 -1.43
N VAL A 503 -29.01 -0.60 -0.52
CA VAL A 503 -28.60 -1.42 0.63
C VAL A 503 -29.79 -1.68 1.56
N ALA A 504 -30.60 -0.65 1.88
CA ALA A 504 -31.76 -0.81 2.74
C ALA A 504 -32.83 -1.72 2.12
N GLU A 505 -33.17 -1.51 0.84
CA GLU A 505 -34.16 -2.33 0.13
C GLU A 505 -33.73 -3.80 0.00
N PHE A 506 -32.43 -4.06 -0.15
CA PHE A 506 -31.91 -5.43 -0.16
C PHE A 506 -31.88 -6.04 1.24
N HIS A 507 -31.55 -5.25 2.26
CA HIS A 507 -31.57 -5.68 3.66
C HIS A 507 -32.99 -6.08 4.12
N ASP A 508 -34.03 -5.39 3.64
CA ASP A 508 -35.43 -5.74 3.90
C ASP A 508 -35.81 -7.13 3.36
N GLN A 509 -35.13 -7.60 2.31
CA GLN A 509 -35.31 -8.94 1.76
C GLN A 509 -34.41 -9.96 2.44
N VAL A 510 -33.15 -9.62 2.67
CA VAL A 510 -32.12 -10.49 3.23
C VAL A 510 -31.40 -9.72 4.33
N PRO A 511 -31.62 -10.02 5.63
CA PRO A 511 -31.10 -9.21 6.72
C PRO A 511 -29.60 -9.49 7.00
N PHE A 512 -28.72 -9.09 6.08
CA PHE A 512 -27.27 -9.21 6.25
C PHE A 512 -26.71 -8.27 7.33
N ASP A 513 -25.56 -8.63 7.91
CA ASP A 513 -24.99 -7.96 9.08
C ASP A 513 -23.81 -7.03 8.80
N GLY A 514 -23.29 -7.08 7.59
CA GLY A 514 -22.16 -6.29 7.13
C GLY A 514 -21.95 -6.45 5.63
N MET A 515 -21.05 -5.66 5.07
CA MET A 515 -20.74 -5.66 3.65
C MET A 515 -19.26 -5.95 3.44
N TRP A 516 -18.98 -6.87 2.54
CA TRP A 516 -17.67 -7.03 1.94
C TRP A 516 -17.70 -6.30 0.61
N ILE A 517 -17.06 -5.13 0.54
CA ILE A 517 -16.99 -4.34 -0.69
C ILE A 517 -15.70 -4.67 -1.43
N ASP A 518 -15.83 -5.21 -2.63
CA ASP A 518 -14.71 -5.71 -3.45
C ASP A 518 -14.63 -4.97 -4.78
N MET A 519 -13.58 -5.21 -5.58
CA MET A 519 -13.44 -4.67 -6.95
C MET A 519 -13.41 -3.13 -7.03
N ASN A 520 -13.05 -2.47 -5.93
CA ASN A 520 -13.28 -1.05 -5.70
C ASN A 520 -12.04 -0.15 -5.80
N GLU A 521 -11.06 -0.55 -6.61
CA GLU A 521 -9.95 0.32 -6.98
C GLU A 521 -10.36 1.56 -7.81
N PRO A 522 -11.31 1.55 -8.76
CA PRO A 522 -12.23 0.49 -9.24
C PRO A 522 -11.59 -0.44 -10.29
N SER A 523 -11.83 -1.74 -10.14
CA SER A 523 -11.36 -2.74 -11.10
C SER A 523 -12.19 -2.75 -12.38
N ASN A 524 -11.52 -2.98 -13.51
CA ASN A 524 -12.16 -3.13 -14.81
C ASN A 524 -11.43 -4.20 -15.64
N PHE A 525 -12.16 -5.18 -16.17
CA PHE A 525 -11.58 -6.28 -16.96
C PHE A 525 -11.12 -5.85 -18.36
N ILE A 526 -11.51 -4.65 -18.78
CA ILE A 526 -11.03 -4.00 -20.00
C ILE A 526 -10.31 -2.70 -19.64
N ARG A 527 -9.45 -2.23 -20.54
CA ARG A 527 -8.72 -0.96 -20.35
C ARG A 527 -9.67 0.21 -20.59
N GLY A 528 -9.93 1.01 -19.56
CA GLY A 528 -10.69 2.25 -19.70
C GLY A 528 -12.19 2.02 -19.76
N SER A 529 -12.74 1.85 -20.97
CA SER A 529 -14.17 1.63 -21.20
C SER A 529 -14.40 0.76 -22.43
N GLU A 530 -15.65 0.35 -22.67
CA GLU A 530 -16.02 -0.34 -23.92
C GLU A 530 -15.72 0.49 -25.17
N ASP A 531 -15.70 1.82 -25.06
CA ASP A 531 -15.40 2.76 -26.13
C ASP A 531 -13.93 3.22 -26.13
N GLY A 532 -13.09 2.63 -25.29
CA GLY A 532 -11.72 3.10 -25.03
C GLY A 532 -11.70 4.39 -24.22
N CYS A 533 -10.63 5.18 -24.35
CA CYS A 533 -10.48 6.47 -23.69
C CYS A 533 -10.07 7.54 -24.71
N PRO A 534 -10.42 8.82 -24.48
CA PRO A 534 -10.00 9.92 -25.33
C PRO A 534 -8.47 10.13 -25.30
N HIS A 535 -7.91 10.77 -26.33
CA HIS A 535 -6.51 11.18 -26.34
C HIS A 535 -6.38 12.58 -25.74
N ASN A 536 -5.98 12.66 -24.48
CA ASN A 536 -5.73 13.91 -23.77
C ASN A 536 -4.63 13.74 -22.72
N GLU A 537 -4.20 14.84 -22.11
CA GLU A 537 -3.08 14.85 -21.15
C GLU A 537 -3.38 14.12 -19.83
N LEU A 538 -4.64 13.80 -19.51
CA LEU A 538 -4.97 13.00 -18.33
C LEU A 538 -4.79 11.50 -18.61
N GLU A 539 -5.09 11.07 -19.83
CA GLU A 539 -4.87 9.68 -20.25
C GLU A 539 -3.41 9.39 -20.62
N GLU A 540 -2.72 10.40 -21.15
CA GLU A 540 -1.33 10.36 -21.57
C GLU A 540 -0.52 11.47 -20.87
N PRO A 541 -0.34 11.40 -19.53
CA PRO A 541 0.33 12.45 -18.78
C PRO A 541 1.83 12.50 -19.11
N PRO A 542 2.48 13.67 -18.95
CA PRO A 542 3.89 13.84 -19.26
C PRO A 542 4.82 13.00 -18.34
N TYR A 543 4.32 12.57 -17.19
CA TYR A 543 4.96 11.59 -16.31
C TYR A 543 3.95 10.50 -15.97
N VAL A 544 4.32 9.24 -16.23
CA VAL A 544 3.54 8.07 -15.80
C VAL A 544 4.35 7.38 -14.70
N PRO A 545 3.81 7.28 -13.47
CA PRO A 545 4.46 6.54 -12.39
C PRO A 545 4.70 5.06 -12.76
N GLY A 546 5.43 4.35 -11.91
CA GLY A 546 5.80 2.94 -12.13
C GLY A 546 4.66 1.92 -12.05
N VAL A 547 3.47 2.23 -12.58
CA VAL A 547 2.27 1.39 -12.47
C VAL A 547 2.38 0.13 -13.32
N VAL A 548 1.82 -0.97 -12.83
CA VAL A 548 1.70 -2.20 -13.61
C VAL A 548 0.88 -1.95 -14.88
N GLY A 549 1.41 -2.34 -16.04
CA GLY A 549 0.80 -2.05 -17.34
C GLY A 549 1.25 -0.74 -17.98
N GLY A 550 2.02 0.10 -17.28
CA GLY A 550 2.66 1.29 -17.83
C GLY A 550 1.69 2.40 -18.27
N THR A 551 0.46 2.38 -17.76
CA THR A 551 -0.57 3.34 -18.09
C THR A 551 -1.64 3.40 -17.00
N LEU A 552 -2.23 4.58 -16.77
CA LEU A 552 -3.17 4.80 -15.67
C LEU A 552 -4.51 4.05 -15.85
N GLN A 553 -4.90 3.70 -17.08
CA GLN A 553 -6.17 2.99 -17.35
C GLN A 553 -6.05 1.46 -17.26
N ALA A 554 -4.86 0.92 -16.97
CA ALA A 554 -4.66 -0.51 -16.93
C ALA A 554 -5.45 -1.14 -15.77
N ALA A 555 -6.41 -2.01 -16.12
CA ALA A 555 -7.36 -2.65 -15.20
C ALA A 555 -8.25 -1.69 -14.40
N THR A 556 -8.52 -0.50 -14.93
CA THR A 556 -9.43 0.49 -14.34
C THR A 556 -10.08 1.34 -15.44
N ILE A 557 -10.81 2.38 -15.05
CA ILE A 557 -11.56 3.27 -15.96
C ILE A 557 -10.69 4.41 -16.53
N CYS A 558 -11.24 5.17 -17.48
CA CYS A 558 -10.54 6.31 -18.08
C CYS A 558 -10.23 7.39 -17.04
N ALA A 559 -9.02 7.91 -17.01
CA ALA A 559 -8.58 8.89 -16.03
C ALA A 559 -9.28 10.25 -16.21
N SER A 560 -9.65 10.62 -17.43
CA SER A 560 -10.41 11.82 -17.75
C SER A 560 -11.91 11.71 -17.47
N SER A 561 -12.41 10.53 -17.06
CA SER A 561 -13.83 10.38 -16.70
C SER A 561 -14.22 11.29 -15.54
N HIS A 562 -15.48 11.73 -15.54
CA HIS A 562 -15.97 12.77 -14.65
C HIS A 562 -16.70 12.20 -13.45
N GLN A 563 -16.26 12.61 -12.27
CA GLN A 563 -16.96 12.49 -11.00
C GLN A 563 -17.38 13.88 -10.51
N PHE A 564 -18.26 13.91 -9.51
CA PHE A 564 -18.88 15.12 -8.99
C PHE A 564 -17.86 16.12 -8.43
N LEU A 565 -16.81 15.63 -7.76
CA LEU A 565 -15.78 16.51 -7.18
C LEU A 565 -14.67 16.89 -8.17
N SER A 566 -14.32 16.02 -9.11
CA SER A 566 -13.18 16.17 -10.03
C SER A 566 -13.18 15.05 -11.09
N THR A 567 -12.20 15.04 -12.00
CA THR A 567 -11.88 13.87 -12.83
C THR A 567 -11.35 12.70 -12.01
N HIS A 568 -11.50 11.49 -12.56
CA HIS A 568 -11.01 10.25 -11.97
C HIS A 568 -9.48 10.24 -11.80
N TYR A 569 -8.74 10.96 -12.65
CA TYR A 569 -7.29 11.16 -12.53
C TYR A 569 -6.85 11.64 -11.13
N ASN A 570 -7.66 12.50 -10.52
CA ASN A 570 -7.42 13.03 -9.17
C ASN A 570 -8.02 12.13 -8.08
N LEU A 571 -9.15 11.47 -8.37
CA LEU A 571 -10.00 10.80 -7.37
C LEU A 571 -9.85 9.27 -7.33
N HIS A 572 -9.14 8.67 -8.28
CA HIS A 572 -9.03 7.21 -8.44
C HIS A 572 -8.61 6.52 -7.14
N ASN A 573 -7.52 6.97 -6.51
CA ASN A 573 -7.05 6.40 -5.25
C ASN A 573 -8.04 6.57 -4.08
N LEU A 574 -9.11 7.35 -4.25
CA LEU A 574 -10.16 7.56 -3.24
C LEU A 574 -11.41 6.71 -3.50
N TYR A 575 -11.51 5.99 -4.62
CA TYR A 575 -12.75 5.28 -4.99
C TYR A 575 -13.21 4.34 -3.88
N GLY A 576 -12.36 3.40 -3.47
CA GLY A 576 -12.65 2.47 -2.37
C GLY A 576 -12.90 3.15 -1.03
N LEU A 577 -12.19 4.24 -0.71
CA LEU A 577 -12.46 5.04 0.50
C LEU A 577 -13.87 5.64 0.47
N THR A 578 -14.26 6.24 -0.66
CA THR A 578 -15.57 6.90 -0.80
C THR A 578 -16.72 5.89 -0.80
N GLU A 579 -16.54 4.70 -1.38
CA GLU A 579 -17.48 3.59 -1.26
C GLU A 579 -17.56 3.07 0.19
N ALA A 580 -16.43 2.96 0.90
CA ALA A 580 -16.43 2.56 2.30
C ALA A 580 -17.21 3.55 3.18
N ILE A 581 -17.08 4.85 2.93
CA ILE A 581 -17.87 5.90 3.58
C ILE A 581 -19.37 5.74 3.25
N ALA A 582 -19.71 5.53 1.97
CA ALA A 582 -21.09 5.32 1.54
C ALA A 582 -21.71 4.09 2.22
N SER A 583 -20.99 2.97 2.23
CA SER A 583 -21.41 1.70 2.80
C SER A 583 -21.52 1.74 4.32
N TYR A 584 -20.60 2.45 5.00
CA TYR A 584 -20.70 2.72 6.43
C TYR A 584 -22.02 3.42 6.76
N ARG A 585 -22.36 4.49 6.04
CA ARG A 585 -23.60 5.25 6.23
C ARG A 585 -24.84 4.40 5.94
N ALA A 586 -24.81 3.65 4.84
CA ALA A 586 -25.89 2.76 4.44
C ALA A 586 -26.20 1.69 5.50
N LEU A 587 -25.17 1.02 6.04
CA LEU A 587 -25.34 0.03 7.10
C LEU A 587 -25.86 0.63 8.42
N VAL A 588 -25.40 1.83 8.78
CA VAL A 588 -25.93 2.55 9.95
C VAL A 588 -27.41 2.86 9.77
N LYS A 589 -27.82 3.33 8.58
CA LYS A 589 -29.22 3.62 8.25
C LYS A 589 -30.09 2.35 8.24
N ALA A 590 -29.62 1.28 7.61
CA ALA A 590 -30.37 0.03 7.47
C ALA A 590 -30.50 -0.74 8.80
N ARG A 591 -29.47 -0.73 9.65
CA ARG A 591 -29.39 -1.62 10.83
C ARG A 591 -29.43 -0.91 12.18
N GLY A 592 -29.17 0.39 12.24
CA GLY A 592 -29.15 1.17 13.50
C GLY A 592 -28.08 0.74 14.51
N THR A 593 -27.08 -0.05 14.09
CA THR A 593 -25.99 -0.55 14.94
C THR A 593 -24.63 -0.32 14.27
N ARG A 594 -23.54 -0.68 14.94
CA ARG A 594 -22.19 -0.53 14.38
C ARG A 594 -22.08 -1.26 13.03
N PRO A 595 -21.63 -0.58 11.97
CA PRO A 595 -21.44 -1.20 10.68
C PRO A 595 -20.21 -2.12 10.71
N PHE A 596 -20.20 -3.11 9.84
CA PHE A 596 -19.05 -3.96 9.57
C PHE A 596 -18.82 -3.93 8.06
N VAL A 597 -17.80 -3.18 7.65
CA VAL A 597 -17.39 -3.04 6.25
C VAL A 597 -15.96 -3.56 6.13
N ILE A 598 -15.73 -4.46 5.18
CA ILE A 598 -14.40 -4.96 4.81
C ILE A 598 -14.17 -4.59 3.35
N SER A 599 -13.14 -3.79 3.08
CA SER A 599 -12.84 -3.22 1.75
C SER A 599 -11.52 -3.71 1.20
N ARG A 600 -11.44 -3.90 -0.12
CA ARG A 600 -10.18 -4.20 -0.78
C ARG A 600 -9.33 -2.94 -0.92
N SER A 601 -9.80 -2.00 -1.71
CA SER A 601 -9.12 -0.74 -1.95
C SER A 601 -9.25 0.20 -0.76
N THR A 602 -8.17 0.96 -0.49
CA THR A 602 -8.07 1.85 0.66
C THR A 602 -7.26 3.12 0.35
N PHE A 603 -7.49 4.18 1.14
CA PHE A 603 -6.65 5.39 1.17
C PHE A 603 -6.37 5.80 2.63
N ALA A 604 -5.50 6.79 2.84
CA ALA A 604 -5.27 7.36 4.17
C ALA A 604 -6.59 7.78 4.85
N GLY A 605 -6.79 7.33 6.11
CA GLY A 605 -8.02 7.55 6.87
C GLY A 605 -9.11 6.46 6.72
N HIS A 606 -8.89 5.45 5.87
CA HIS A 606 -9.84 4.35 5.64
C HIS A 606 -10.34 3.66 6.91
N GLY A 607 -9.45 3.46 7.88
CA GLY A 607 -9.76 2.78 9.13
C GLY A 607 -10.81 3.50 9.99
N ARG A 608 -11.13 4.77 9.73
CA ARG A 608 -12.26 5.47 10.35
C ARG A 608 -13.62 4.88 9.95
N TYR A 609 -13.69 4.14 8.84
CA TYR A 609 -14.94 3.66 8.24
C TYR A 609 -14.98 2.14 8.04
N ALA A 610 -13.86 1.49 7.73
CA ALA A 610 -13.87 0.08 7.36
C ALA A 610 -12.60 -0.66 7.79
N GLY A 611 -12.68 -1.98 7.83
CA GLY A 611 -11.53 -2.87 7.84
C GLY A 611 -11.04 -3.16 6.42
N HIS A 612 -10.01 -4.00 6.34
CA HIS A 612 -9.34 -4.37 5.10
C HIS A 612 -8.88 -5.83 5.12
N TRP A 613 -8.75 -6.46 3.96
CA TRP A 613 -8.02 -7.72 3.80
C TRP A 613 -7.04 -7.59 2.64
N THR A 614 -5.91 -8.29 2.72
CA THR A 614 -4.75 -8.12 1.82
C THR A 614 -4.96 -8.70 0.41
N GLY A 615 -6.21 -8.90 -0.01
CA GLY A 615 -6.59 -9.40 -1.34
C GLY A 615 -6.15 -10.84 -1.64
N ASP A 616 -5.96 -11.09 -2.93
CA ASP A 616 -5.87 -12.42 -3.54
C ASP A 616 -4.49 -13.08 -3.36
N VAL A 617 -4.12 -13.38 -2.11
CA VAL A 617 -2.85 -14.01 -1.76
C VAL A 617 -2.78 -15.48 -2.19
N TRP A 618 -1.60 -15.96 -2.59
CA TRP A 618 -1.38 -17.37 -2.90
C TRP A 618 -1.32 -18.26 -1.64
N SER A 619 -1.78 -19.50 -1.78
CA SER A 619 -1.59 -20.60 -0.84
C SER A 619 -0.13 -21.07 -0.81
N SER A 620 0.76 -20.22 -0.31
CA SER A 620 2.20 -20.48 -0.21
C SER A 620 2.78 -20.05 1.15
N TRP A 621 3.90 -20.67 1.54
CA TRP A 621 4.65 -20.29 2.74
C TRP A 621 5.20 -18.87 2.69
N GLU A 622 5.53 -18.38 1.48
CA GLU A 622 6.02 -17.02 1.27
C GLU A 622 4.93 -15.99 1.59
N GLN A 623 3.71 -16.20 1.11
CA GLN A 623 2.58 -15.30 1.38
C GLN A 623 2.13 -15.37 2.83
N LEU A 624 2.17 -16.56 3.45
CA LEU A 624 1.99 -16.69 4.90
C LEU A 624 2.98 -15.80 5.66
N ALA A 625 4.26 -15.84 5.30
CA ALA A 625 5.28 -15.02 5.94
C ALA A 625 5.10 -13.52 5.65
N ALA A 626 4.79 -13.16 4.40
CA ALA A 626 4.60 -11.78 3.96
C ALA A 626 3.34 -11.12 4.54
N SER A 627 2.34 -11.90 4.95
CA SER A 627 1.16 -11.36 5.64
C SER A 627 1.53 -10.65 6.95
N VAL A 628 2.57 -11.10 7.68
CA VAL A 628 2.94 -10.51 8.96
C VAL A 628 3.33 -9.04 8.83
N PRO A 629 4.34 -8.64 8.01
CA PRO A 629 4.66 -7.24 7.82
C PRO A 629 3.49 -6.42 7.27
N GLU A 630 2.63 -6.99 6.43
CA GLU A 630 1.49 -6.29 5.84
C GLU A 630 0.40 -5.97 6.87
N ILE A 631 0.00 -6.94 7.72
CA ILE A 631 -0.93 -6.69 8.84
C ILE A 631 -0.34 -5.64 9.80
N LEU A 632 0.96 -5.69 10.08
CA LEU A 632 1.63 -4.70 10.92
C LEU A 632 1.62 -3.31 10.28
N GLN A 633 1.88 -3.23 8.97
CA GLN A 633 1.88 -2.00 8.20
C GLN A 633 0.52 -1.29 8.26
N PHE A 634 -0.58 -2.02 8.03
CA PHE A 634 -1.93 -1.45 8.10
C PHE A 634 -2.33 -1.01 9.51
N ASN A 635 -1.78 -1.63 10.57
CA ASN A 635 -1.98 -1.13 11.94
C ASN A 635 -1.29 0.23 12.14
N LEU A 636 -0.09 0.45 11.60
CA LEU A 636 0.59 1.76 11.64
C LEU A 636 -0.17 2.83 10.86
N LEU A 637 -0.96 2.41 9.85
CA LEU A 637 -1.78 3.27 9.01
C LEU A 637 -3.19 3.51 9.58
N GLY A 638 -3.48 3.01 10.79
CA GLY A 638 -4.77 3.18 11.44
C GLY A 638 -5.88 2.33 10.85
N VAL A 639 -5.57 1.22 10.18
CA VAL A 639 -6.54 0.21 9.73
C VAL A 639 -6.34 -1.07 10.55
N PRO A 640 -6.63 -1.06 11.86
CA PRO A 640 -6.29 -2.17 12.74
C PRO A 640 -7.14 -3.42 12.50
N LEU A 641 -8.36 -3.30 11.92
CA LEU A 641 -9.18 -4.45 11.54
C LEU A 641 -8.71 -4.96 10.17
N VAL A 642 -7.58 -5.68 10.19
CA VAL A 642 -6.90 -6.20 9.00
C VAL A 642 -6.48 -7.66 9.16
N GLY A 643 -6.43 -8.40 8.05
CA GLY A 643 -5.98 -9.79 7.99
C GLY A 643 -5.80 -10.27 6.56
N ALA A 644 -5.11 -11.39 6.39
CA ALA A 644 -5.00 -12.09 5.11
C ALA A 644 -5.96 -13.28 5.07
N ASP A 645 -6.28 -13.77 3.87
CA ASP A 645 -7.10 -14.97 3.71
C ASP A 645 -6.37 -16.21 4.24
N VAL A 646 -6.82 -16.70 5.39
CA VAL A 646 -6.19 -17.81 6.10
C VAL A 646 -6.21 -19.06 5.23
N CYS A 647 -5.03 -19.70 5.11
CA CYS A 647 -4.70 -20.83 4.23
C CYS A 647 -4.40 -20.47 2.77
N GLY A 648 -4.60 -19.21 2.38
CA GLY A 648 -4.37 -18.68 1.03
C GLY A 648 -5.63 -18.70 0.16
N PHE A 649 -5.74 -17.73 -0.75
CA PHE A 649 -6.86 -17.60 -1.67
C PHE A 649 -6.59 -18.26 -3.04
N LEU A 650 -5.42 -18.03 -3.64
CA LEU A 650 -5.05 -18.59 -4.94
C LEU A 650 -4.30 -19.93 -4.80
N GLY A 651 -4.71 -20.92 -5.60
CA GLY A 651 -4.08 -22.24 -5.62
C GLY A 651 -4.43 -23.12 -4.41
N ASN A 652 -4.07 -24.40 -4.51
CA ASN A 652 -4.41 -25.38 -3.48
C ASN A 652 -3.49 -25.24 -2.27
N THR A 653 -4.08 -25.07 -1.09
CA THR A 653 -3.35 -25.18 0.18
C THR A 653 -2.93 -26.63 0.47
N SER A 654 -1.98 -26.80 1.39
CA SER A 654 -1.65 -28.10 1.97
C SER A 654 -2.11 -28.16 3.42
N GLU A 655 -2.31 -29.36 3.97
CA GLU A 655 -2.71 -29.52 5.38
C GLU A 655 -1.73 -28.84 6.33
N GLU A 656 -0.41 -29.02 6.12
CA GLU A 656 0.61 -28.39 6.95
C GLU A 656 0.56 -26.87 6.86
N LEU A 657 0.48 -26.32 5.64
CA LEU A 657 0.39 -24.88 5.44
C LEU A 657 -0.86 -24.32 6.12
N CYS A 658 -2.02 -24.97 5.93
CA CYS A 658 -3.28 -24.49 6.49
C CYS A 658 -3.31 -24.60 8.02
N VAL A 659 -2.66 -25.61 8.63
CA VAL A 659 -2.44 -25.65 10.08
C VAL A 659 -1.61 -24.45 10.54
N ARG A 660 -0.49 -24.14 9.88
CA ARG A 660 0.37 -23.01 10.27
C ARG A 660 -0.31 -21.67 10.04
N TRP A 661 -1.01 -21.51 8.93
CA TRP A 661 -1.75 -20.30 8.63
C TRP A 661 -2.91 -20.10 9.60
N THR A 662 -3.62 -21.16 10.00
CA THR A 662 -4.67 -21.04 11.02
C THR A 662 -4.09 -20.66 12.39
N GLN A 663 -2.92 -21.20 12.74
CA GLN A 663 -2.21 -20.83 13.98
C GLN A 663 -1.81 -19.34 14.00
N LEU A 664 -1.23 -18.84 12.91
CA LEU A 664 -0.88 -17.42 12.78
C LEU A 664 -2.13 -16.54 12.70
N GLY A 665 -3.06 -16.89 11.81
CA GLY A 665 -4.27 -16.13 11.50
C GLY A 665 -5.22 -16.00 12.68
N ALA A 666 -5.17 -16.91 13.66
CA ALA A 666 -5.84 -16.75 14.94
C ALA A 666 -5.45 -15.45 15.67
N PHE A 667 -4.30 -14.86 15.35
CA PHE A 667 -3.82 -13.58 15.88
C PHE A 667 -3.95 -12.40 14.89
N TYR A 668 -4.46 -12.60 13.68
CA TYR A 668 -4.86 -11.46 12.85
C TYR A 668 -6.02 -10.71 13.52
N PRO A 669 -6.02 -9.37 13.57
CA PRO A 669 -7.16 -8.63 14.11
C PRO A 669 -8.48 -8.97 13.40
N PHE A 670 -8.48 -9.06 12.07
CA PHE A 670 -9.56 -9.65 11.26
C PHE A 670 -9.16 -11.06 10.84
N MET A 671 -9.96 -12.08 11.18
CA MET A 671 -9.64 -13.47 10.88
C MET A 671 -10.72 -14.10 10.00
N ARG A 672 -10.40 -14.26 8.71
CA ARG A 672 -11.23 -14.96 7.72
C ARG A 672 -10.43 -16.06 7.04
N ASN A 673 -11.00 -17.25 6.92
CA ASN A 673 -10.57 -18.23 5.92
C ASN A 673 -11.45 -18.03 4.68
N HIS A 674 -10.81 -17.78 3.55
CA HIS A 674 -11.45 -17.57 2.25
C HIS A 674 -10.63 -18.28 1.17
N ASN A 675 -11.31 -18.75 0.13
CA ASN A 675 -10.74 -19.66 -0.85
C ASN A 675 -11.28 -19.36 -2.26
N GLY A 676 -10.45 -19.55 -3.28
CA GLY A 676 -10.82 -19.40 -4.67
C GLY A 676 -11.74 -20.50 -5.21
N LEU A 677 -12.42 -20.20 -6.33
CA LEU A 677 -13.45 -21.04 -6.94
C LEU A 677 -12.96 -22.44 -7.29
N LEU A 678 -11.77 -22.54 -7.89
CA LEU A 678 -11.24 -23.78 -8.48
C LEU A 678 -10.39 -24.62 -7.51
N ASN A 679 -10.24 -24.16 -6.26
CA ASN A 679 -9.35 -24.79 -5.30
C ASN A 679 -10.03 -25.92 -4.51
N LEU A 680 -9.20 -26.83 -4.00
CA LEU A 680 -9.61 -27.83 -3.03
C LEU A 680 -10.24 -27.18 -1.78
N PRO A 681 -11.21 -27.83 -1.12
CA PRO A 681 -11.79 -27.36 0.14
C PRO A 681 -10.74 -27.19 1.23
N GLN A 682 -10.83 -26.10 2.00
CA GLN A 682 -9.87 -25.75 3.06
C GLN A 682 -10.54 -25.25 4.35
N GLU A 683 -11.83 -25.55 4.50
CA GLU A 683 -12.53 -25.35 5.76
C GLU A 683 -11.90 -26.24 6.84
N PRO A 684 -11.77 -25.80 8.10
CA PRO A 684 -11.05 -26.57 9.13
C PRO A 684 -11.50 -28.04 9.27
N TYR A 685 -12.78 -28.35 9.07
CA TYR A 685 -13.32 -29.71 9.16
C TYR A 685 -12.93 -30.63 7.98
N SER A 686 -12.32 -30.13 6.91
CA SER A 686 -11.95 -30.92 5.73
C SER A 686 -10.65 -31.70 5.90
N PHE A 687 -9.87 -31.38 6.94
CA PHE A 687 -8.52 -31.94 7.18
C PHE A 687 -8.50 -33.14 8.12
N SER A 688 -7.34 -33.77 8.26
CA SER A 688 -7.12 -34.87 9.20
C SER A 688 -7.40 -34.47 10.66
N GLU A 689 -7.78 -35.43 11.51
CA GLU A 689 -8.08 -35.17 12.92
C GLU A 689 -6.95 -34.45 13.69
N PRO A 690 -5.64 -34.80 13.51
CA PRO A 690 -4.56 -34.02 14.11
C PRO A 690 -4.52 -32.55 13.67
N ALA A 691 -4.74 -32.27 12.38
CA ALA A 691 -4.82 -30.91 11.86
C ALA A 691 -6.04 -30.17 12.44
N GLN A 692 -7.19 -30.83 12.49
CA GLN A 692 -8.41 -30.29 13.10
C GLN A 692 -8.19 -29.90 14.57
N GLN A 693 -7.51 -30.74 15.36
CA GLN A 693 -7.21 -30.44 16.77
C GLN A 693 -6.34 -29.18 16.90
N ALA A 694 -5.33 -29.03 16.04
CA ALA A 694 -4.46 -27.86 16.04
C ALA A 694 -5.22 -26.57 15.67
N MET A 695 -6.05 -26.63 14.61
CA MET A 695 -6.89 -25.52 14.18
C MET A 695 -7.92 -25.14 15.25
N ARG A 696 -8.56 -26.13 15.88
CA ARG A 696 -9.55 -25.93 16.96
C ARG A 696 -8.92 -25.27 18.17
N LYS A 697 -7.70 -25.68 18.53
CA LYS A 697 -6.91 -25.05 19.61
C LYS A 697 -6.61 -23.58 19.32
N ALA A 698 -6.19 -23.26 18.09
CA ALA A 698 -5.91 -21.89 17.69
C ALA A 698 -7.15 -20.99 17.79
N LEU A 699 -8.29 -21.45 17.24
CA LEU A 699 -9.56 -20.73 17.33
C LEU A 699 -10.05 -20.60 18.77
N THR A 700 -9.97 -21.67 19.58
CA THR A 700 -10.39 -21.63 20.99
C THR A 700 -9.58 -20.60 21.79
N LEU A 701 -8.26 -20.53 21.56
CA LEU A 701 -7.41 -19.53 22.20
C LEU A 701 -7.80 -18.11 21.76
N ARG A 702 -8.05 -17.87 20.47
CA ARG A 702 -8.54 -16.58 19.98
C ARG A 702 -9.83 -16.18 20.70
N TYR A 703 -10.81 -17.07 20.76
CA TYR A 703 -12.11 -16.79 21.40
C TYR A 703 -11.97 -16.48 22.90
N ALA A 704 -11.05 -17.15 23.59
CA ALA A 704 -10.71 -16.83 24.99
C ALA A 704 -10.07 -15.43 25.15
N LEU A 705 -9.34 -14.95 24.13
CA LEU A 705 -8.65 -13.66 24.12
C LEU A 705 -9.50 -12.51 23.56
N LEU A 706 -10.71 -12.75 23.04
CA LEU A 706 -11.56 -11.69 22.47
C LEU A 706 -11.81 -10.51 23.42
N PRO A 707 -12.00 -10.68 24.75
CA PRO A 707 -12.13 -9.53 25.65
C PRO A 707 -10.90 -8.62 25.65
N HIS A 708 -9.70 -9.22 25.56
CA HIS A 708 -8.45 -8.47 25.45
C HIS A 708 -8.33 -7.79 24.08
N LEU A 709 -8.56 -8.54 22.99
CA LEU A 709 -8.53 -7.99 21.63
C LEU A 709 -9.51 -6.82 21.48
N TYR A 710 -10.72 -6.94 22.02
CA TYR A 710 -11.73 -5.88 22.01
C TYR A 710 -11.31 -4.65 22.82
N THR A 711 -10.58 -4.86 23.92
CA THR A 711 -9.98 -3.76 24.69
C THR A 711 -8.91 -3.03 23.87
N LEU A 712 -8.09 -3.76 23.09
CA LEU A 712 -7.12 -3.14 22.17
C LEU A 712 -7.81 -2.33 21.08
N PHE A 713 -8.89 -2.83 20.49
CA PHE A 713 -9.70 -2.05 19.55
C PHE A 713 -10.34 -0.82 20.18
N HIS A 714 -10.75 -0.90 21.45
CA HIS A 714 -11.22 0.28 22.17
C HIS A 714 -10.11 1.33 22.29
N GLN A 715 -8.89 0.94 22.67
CA GLN A 715 -7.75 1.87 22.72
C GLN A 715 -7.41 2.46 21.35
N ALA A 716 -7.47 1.65 20.28
CA ALA A 716 -7.31 2.14 18.92
C ALA A 716 -8.35 3.21 18.58
N HIS A 717 -9.62 2.94 18.89
CA HIS A 717 -10.73 3.83 18.60
C HIS A 717 -10.69 5.16 19.38
N VAL A 718 -10.30 5.15 20.66
CA VAL A 718 -10.35 6.36 21.51
C VAL A 718 -9.02 7.09 21.63
N ALA A 719 -7.90 6.45 21.28
CA ALA A 719 -6.56 6.98 21.51
C ALA A 719 -5.59 6.76 20.35
N GLY A 720 -6.02 6.23 19.20
CA GLY A 720 -5.16 6.05 18.02
C GLY A 720 -4.03 5.03 18.23
N GLU A 721 -4.20 4.09 19.16
CA GLU A 721 -3.24 3.00 19.40
C GLU A 721 -3.33 1.90 18.33
N THR A 722 -2.28 1.09 18.21
CA THR A 722 -2.26 -0.09 17.33
C THR A 722 -2.83 -1.34 18.02
N VAL A 723 -3.37 -2.29 17.26
CA VAL A 723 -3.85 -3.58 17.78
C VAL A 723 -2.77 -4.64 17.62
N ALA A 724 -2.49 -5.07 16.38
CA ALA A 724 -1.29 -5.82 16.06
C ALA A 724 -0.14 -4.83 15.83
N ARG A 725 1.03 -5.07 16.42
CA ARG A 725 2.10 -4.07 16.45
C ARG A 725 3.49 -4.68 16.31
N PRO A 726 4.40 -4.00 15.61
CA PRO A 726 5.77 -4.46 15.49
C PRO A 726 6.50 -4.30 16.83
N LEU A 727 7.51 -5.13 17.06
CA LEU A 727 8.27 -5.10 18.31
C LEU A 727 8.93 -3.73 18.55
N PHE A 728 9.43 -3.08 17.49
CA PHE A 728 10.05 -1.75 17.60
C PHE A 728 9.11 -0.65 18.14
N LEU A 729 7.79 -0.88 18.08
CA LEU A 729 6.82 0.07 18.63
C LEU A 729 6.78 0.02 20.15
N ASP A 730 6.93 -1.16 20.77
CA ASP A 730 6.76 -1.40 22.21
C ASP A 730 8.09 -1.47 22.99
N SER A 731 9.18 -1.92 22.34
CA SER A 731 10.45 -2.14 23.02
C SER A 731 11.17 -0.83 23.35
N ARG A 732 11.91 -0.81 24.47
CA ARG A 732 12.94 0.22 24.70
C ARG A 732 13.90 0.25 23.50
N PRO A 733 14.46 1.42 23.14
CA PRO A 733 15.26 1.59 21.92
C PRO A 733 16.35 0.52 21.82
N ALA A 734 16.17 -0.43 20.91
CA ALA A 734 17.10 -1.53 20.72
C ALA A 734 17.15 -1.87 19.23
N TRP A 735 18.30 -1.60 18.60
CA TRP A 735 18.62 -1.93 17.22
C TRP A 735 18.19 -3.34 16.77
N PRO A 736 18.22 -4.42 17.61
CA PRO A 736 17.77 -5.74 17.18
C PRO A 736 16.27 -5.86 16.86
N THR A 737 15.45 -4.88 17.25
CA THR A 737 14.00 -4.89 16.99
C THR A 737 13.61 -4.15 15.70
N TRP A 738 14.55 -3.42 15.10
CA TRP A 738 14.38 -2.59 13.91
C TRP A 738 14.63 -3.35 12.62
#